data_AF-A0A3L6KRV0-F1
#
_entry.id   AF-A0A3L6KRV0-F1
#
_cell.length_a   1.000
_cell.length_b   1.000
_cell.length_c   1.000
_cell.angle_alpha   90.00
_cell.angle_beta   90.00
_cell.angle_gamma   90.00
#
_symmetry.space_group_name_H-M   'P 1'
#
loop_
_entity.id
_entity.type
_entity.pdbx_description
1 polymer ?
#
loop_
_entity_poly.entity_id
_entity_poly.type
_entity_poly.pdbx_seq_one_letter_code
_entity_poly.pdbx_strand_id
1 'polypeptide(L)'
;MLFVTPAGESRFAGDEGLYAAIRAAQLARALHGATIRAHVSSNQPINPNSIPLALPPAKWVIPSTAERAMREVLSSISGADAAAVASYGFQVPVALPDEGQLEALRVVLPYIHHLKPHPVMTFDDVQRLERLMTLYNSNVTCLNLGDGAVMPHNHAEAPPSTVVAKINELMQRFPLPAPKPAKGSDDGTEDTEEEEMEDETDYSINEELMAWCQSQEVQYTTYDDAIRQRAAYELDAFRNICKILMNDTKIRVLLLDHNQLCAPNEDERVSLVPLRMLAKVIDANETIKVLDLSSNMLGPFGFGVIAKALTKNISIVALDLSDNQLGAPSPDTDEDPEHQPDDPVFGEEYSGLEAISEVLKKNKFLRCLRLAHNDIHSGGEGEEAPPVEVNELDPENDATTVDVESWQDLPLWHLMGPLRHYHRLRVLDLSGNLLGPVGAHMVATALAENHSVEVLDLTDNGIGFHGLHYISKVLLSSQKTVLNTLILRRNQLAGKKTSKAQQKMALAAMQATAAALRENGRLRRLSVAGNYLGTTLASALLSTIATVSSLEELDLESNDICGDVAAPHDTTALGFVAAALYSTAMCNRRPTLRVLNLANNNIRSSGLNVLFPSAASMPISLVDVNLSRNNIDNAVDALTHLMISSPVLQRLTLAHNAITDASVVVPGVSSNTYLAELDLSHNLLGSRKPQYCEDPQAQIKNVERLVDVFNNHPSLEDVNLSFNDFEDVHGPILARLCEDHGSKGKLRRINLCGNHEIKQCDINNMVRALPQKSGIEVFYISSTYPATTTSGGVIFPVGRDAALDAPTDRQQQQIPLLKLMHETVHQCPSLLDINCDLQRSAMKSEESADGDAGADVGGRTVEEIKQCLLLNALMAPQV
;
A
#
# COMPACT_ATOMS: atom_id res chain seq x y z
N MET A 1 -38.97 13.81 42.92
CA MET A 1 -39.74 14.86 43.63
C MET A 1 -38.90 16.13 43.68
N LEU A 2 -39.51 17.28 43.39
CA LEU A 2 -39.15 18.65 43.79
C LEU A 2 -37.67 19.10 43.79
N PHE A 3 -37.40 20.06 42.89
CA PHE A 3 -36.31 21.05 42.89
C PHE A 3 -36.11 21.76 44.24
N VAL A 4 -34.85 22.13 44.55
CA VAL A 4 -34.48 23.53 44.89
C VAL A 4 -33.06 23.85 44.38
N THR A 5 -32.95 24.88 43.55
CA THR A 5 -31.79 25.80 43.42
C THR A 5 -32.33 27.19 43.76
N PRO A 6 -31.60 28.12 44.44
CA PRO A 6 -30.43 28.80 43.88
C PRO A 6 -29.38 29.18 44.99
N ALA A 7 -28.37 30.05 44.87
CA ALA A 7 -27.86 30.96 43.83
C ALA A 7 -26.34 31.21 44.09
N GLY A 8 -25.58 31.74 43.12
CA GLY A 8 -24.25 32.33 43.39
C GLY A 8 -23.18 32.09 42.32
N GLU A 9 -23.25 32.85 41.23
CA GLU A 9 -22.22 32.99 40.19
C GLU A 9 -20.83 33.34 40.80
N SER A 10 -19.65 33.06 40.24
CA SER A 10 -19.18 32.96 38.83
C SER A 10 -17.72 32.39 38.84
N ARG A 11 -16.98 32.03 37.76
CA ARG A 11 -17.20 31.81 36.32
C ARG A 11 -15.90 31.21 35.71
N PHE A 12 -16.02 30.42 34.64
CA PHE A 12 -14.99 30.08 33.62
C PHE A 12 -13.64 29.45 34.03
N ALA A 13 -13.55 28.11 33.95
CA ALA A 13 -12.59 27.32 33.15
C ALA A 13 -12.53 25.87 33.68
N GLY A 14 -12.94 24.85 32.90
CA GLY A 14 -12.82 23.45 33.35
C GLY A 14 -13.48 22.36 32.49
N ASP A 15 -14.69 22.58 31.97
CA ASP A 15 -15.53 21.45 31.54
C ASP A 15 -15.48 21.07 30.04
N GLU A 16 -14.88 21.88 29.16
CA GLU A 16 -14.75 21.50 27.74
C GLU A 16 -13.87 20.26 27.56
N GLY A 17 -12.78 20.14 28.34
CA GLY A 17 -11.93 18.95 28.33
C GLY A 17 -12.65 17.69 28.79
N LEU A 18 -13.57 17.78 29.76
CA LEU A 18 -14.35 16.64 30.23
C LEU A 18 -15.43 16.23 29.24
N TYR A 19 -16.13 17.18 28.60
CA TYR A 19 -17.09 16.88 27.53
C TYR A 19 -16.44 16.45 26.21
N ALA A 20 -15.19 16.87 25.95
CA ALA A 20 -14.37 16.34 24.87
C ALA A 20 -13.91 14.92 25.19
N ALA A 21 -13.42 14.65 26.41
CA ALA A 21 -13.01 13.33 26.86
C ALA A 21 -14.18 12.33 26.94
N ILE A 22 -15.38 12.75 27.36
CA ILE A 22 -16.57 11.89 27.36
C ILE A 22 -17.03 11.61 25.92
N ARG A 23 -17.01 12.60 25.02
CA ARG A 23 -17.29 12.35 23.60
C ARG A 23 -16.21 11.50 22.94
N ALA A 24 -14.94 11.66 23.31
CA ALA A 24 -13.84 10.80 22.90
C ALA A 24 -14.00 9.37 23.44
N ALA A 25 -14.44 9.18 24.68
CA ALA A 25 -14.72 7.87 25.29
C ALA A 25 -15.98 7.18 24.75
N GLN A 26 -16.94 7.96 24.24
CA GLN A 26 -18.09 7.45 23.49
C GLN A 26 -17.71 7.10 22.05
N LEU A 27 -16.88 7.95 21.40
CA LEU A 27 -16.26 7.74 20.09
C LEU A 27 -15.32 6.52 20.07
N ALA A 28 -14.59 6.31 21.16
CA ALA A 28 -13.76 5.15 21.47
C ALA A 28 -14.53 3.83 21.39
N ARG A 29 -15.56 3.67 22.25
CA ARG A 29 -16.49 2.54 22.24
C ARG A 29 -17.28 2.43 20.93
N ALA A 30 -17.24 3.48 20.11
CA ALA A 30 -17.88 3.59 18.83
C ALA A 30 -17.01 3.19 17.63
N LEU A 31 -15.77 2.76 17.88
CA LEU A 31 -14.81 2.36 16.84
C LEU A 31 -14.21 0.97 17.11
N HIS A 32 -14.81 0.18 18.02
CA HIS A 32 -14.37 -1.18 18.38
C HIS A 32 -14.39 -2.20 17.21
N GLY A 33 -14.97 -1.86 16.06
CA GLY A 33 -14.88 -2.64 14.81
C GLY A 33 -13.65 -2.34 13.95
N ALA A 34 -12.84 -1.34 14.31
CA ALA A 34 -11.64 -0.93 13.57
C ALA A 34 -10.53 -1.98 13.72
N THR A 35 -10.60 -3.03 12.90
CA THR A 35 -9.58 -4.06 12.86
C THR A 35 -8.26 -3.46 12.40
N ILE A 36 -7.38 -3.22 13.38
CA ILE A 36 -5.92 -3.09 13.20
C ILE A 36 -5.39 -4.45 12.72
N ARG A 37 -5.73 -4.84 11.48
CA ARG A 37 -5.09 -5.95 10.77
C ARG A 37 -3.89 -5.38 10.05
N ALA A 38 -2.71 -5.84 10.45
CA ALA A 38 -1.49 -5.58 9.72
C ALA A 38 -1.50 -6.40 8.43
N HIS A 39 -1.75 -5.75 7.30
CA HIS A 39 -1.39 -6.23 5.98
C HIS A 39 -0.53 -5.19 5.26
N VAL A 40 0.24 -5.66 4.27
CA VAL A 40 1.28 -4.96 3.50
C VAL A 40 2.63 -4.80 4.22
N SER A 41 3.50 -5.72 3.83
CA SER A 41 4.94 -5.86 4.09
C SER A 41 5.76 -4.57 3.95
N SER A 42 6.20 -4.00 5.07
CA SER A 42 7.35 -3.08 5.11
C SER A 42 8.01 -3.03 6.49
N ASN A 43 7.21 -2.91 7.55
CA ASN A 43 7.65 -3.09 8.93
C ASN A 43 7.24 -4.48 9.44
N GLN A 44 8.13 -5.47 9.39
CA GLN A 44 7.95 -6.65 10.23
C GLN A 44 8.00 -6.19 11.70
N PRO A 45 7.01 -6.56 12.53
CA PRO A 45 7.06 -6.26 13.95
C PRO A 45 8.26 -7.00 14.57
N ILE A 46 9.12 -6.24 15.24
CA ILE A 46 10.42 -6.70 15.79
C ILE A 46 10.23 -7.88 16.75
N ASN A 47 9.09 -7.90 17.42
CA ASN A 47 8.53 -9.10 18.02
C ASN A 47 7.16 -9.39 17.36
N PRO A 48 6.94 -10.53 16.69
CA PRO A 48 5.63 -10.88 16.12
C PRO A 48 4.52 -11.03 17.16
N ASN A 49 4.86 -11.09 18.45
CA ASN A 49 3.92 -11.10 19.58
C ASN A 49 3.64 -9.72 20.18
N SER A 50 4.13 -8.63 19.57
CA SER A 50 3.82 -7.27 19.99
C SER A 50 2.34 -6.92 19.74
N ILE A 51 1.85 -5.93 20.47
CA ILE A 51 0.50 -5.38 20.32
C ILE A 51 0.61 -4.11 19.45
N PRO A 52 0.08 -4.07 18.22
CA PRO A 52 -0.01 -2.84 17.46
C PRO A 52 -1.04 -1.90 18.10
N LEU A 53 -0.64 -0.65 18.36
CA LEU A 53 -1.47 0.38 19.00
C LEU A 53 -2.04 1.40 18.01
N ALA A 54 -1.35 1.64 16.89
CA ALA A 54 -1.92 2.25 15.70
C ALA A 54 -1.31 1.60 14.45
N LEU A 55 -1.77 2.02 13.27
CA LEU A 55 -1.02 1.81 12.04
C LEU A 55 0.08 2.87 11.95
N PRO A 56 1.35 2.50 11.69
CA PRO A 56 2.41 3.48 11.52
C PRO A 56 2.08 4.36 10.31
N PRO A 57 2.17 5.71 10.41
CA PRO A 57 2.07 6.54 9.22
C PRO A 57 3.20 6.14 8.26
N ALA A 58 2.87 5.87 7.00
CA ALA A 58 3.73 5.17 6.03
C ALA A 58 5.07 5.87 5.68
N LYS A 59 5.40 7.01 6.30
CA LYS A 59 6.54 7.88 6.00
C LYS A 59 7.91 7.26 6.28
N TRP A 60 8.01 6.30 7.19
CA TRP A 60 9.25 5.54 7.46
C TRP A 60 9.65 4.61 6.30
N VAL A 61 8.71 4.26 5.43
CA VAL A 61 8.98 3.52 4.20
C VAL A 61 9.38 4.53 3.14
N ILE A 62 10.55 4.37 2.52
CA ILE A 62 10.94 5.16 1.36
C ILE A 62 9.98 4.80 0.22
N PRO A 63 9.13 5.72 -0.27
CA PRO A 63 8.22 5.39 -1.36
C PRO A 63 9.03 4.99 -2.59
N SER A 64 8.68 3.89 -3.22
CA SER A 64 9.36 3.45 -4.44
C SER A 64 9.26 4.52 -5.54
N THR A 65 10.19 4.49 -6.50
CA THR A 65 10.14 5.34 -7.70
C THR A 65 8.78 5.22 -8.40
N ALA A 66 8.20 4.02 -8.39
CA ALA A 66 6.87 3.72 -8.93
C ALA A 66 5.77 4.49 -8.18
N GLU A 67 5.68 4.35 -6.86
CA GLU A 67 4.67 5.04 -6.04
C GLU A 67 4.77 6.56 -6.15
N ARG A 68 5.99 7.12 -6.14
CA ARG A 68 6.21 8.57 -6.25
C ARG A 68 5.72 9.06 -7.61
N ALA A 69 6.10 8.37 -8.69
CA ALA A 69 5.70 8.71 -10.04
C ALA A 69 4.18 8.57 -10.26
N MET A 70 3.60 7.46 -9.79
CA MET A 70 2.17 7.21 -9.88
C MET A 70 1.38 8.29 -9.11
N ARG A 71 1.78 8.63 -7.88
CA ARG A 71 1.12 9.64 -7.04
C ARG A 71 1.15 11.03 -7.66
N GLU A 72 2.29 11.44 -8.22
CA GLU A 72 2.40 12.70 -8.98
C GLU A 72 1.45 12.74 -10.18
N VAL A 73 1.39 11.64 -10.95
CA VAL A 73 0.47 11.56 -12.11
C VAL A 73 -0.98 11.54 -11.65
N LEU A 74 -1.37 10.73 -10.66
CA LEU A 74 -2.71 10.67 -10.07
C LEU A 74 -3.17 12.03 -9.53
N SER A 75 -2.29 12.78 -8.88
CA SER A 75 -2.54 14.17 -8.46
C SER A 75 -2.81 15.07 -9.68
N SER A 76 -1.93 15.01 -10.70
CA SER A 76 -2.05 15.86 -11.89
C SER A 76 -3.30 15.62 -12.74
N ILE A 77 -3.84 14.40 -12.75
CA ILE A 77 -4.97 14.01 -13.61
C ILE A 77 -6.34 14.14 -12.94
N SER A 78 -6.38 14.26 -11.61
CA SER A 78 -7.62 14.27 -10.83
C SER A 78 -8.18 15.67 -10.55
N GLY A 79 -7.40 16.73 -10.82
CA GLY A 79 -7.88 18.11 -10.78
C GLY A 79 -8.40 18.51 -9.40
N ALA A 80 -9.70 18.84 -9.29
CA ALA A 80 -10.33 19.20 -8.03
C ALA A 80 -10.39 18.03 -7.02
N ASP A 81 -10.44 16.78 -7.51
CA ASP A 81 -10.45 15.57 -6.68
C ASP A 81 -9.03 15.13 -6.25
N ALA A 82 -7.97 15.86 -6.66
CA ALA A 82 -6.58 15.47 -6.42
C ALA A 82 -6.24 15.30 -4.93
N ALA A 83 -6.87 16.07 -4.04
CA ALA A 83 -6.71 15.88 -2.59
C ALA A 83 -7.18 14.48 -2.16
N ALA A 84 -8.36 14.03 -2.58
CA ALA A 84 -8.86 12.70 -2.25
C ALA A 84 -8.07 11.58 -2.96
N VAL A 85 -7.80 11.75 -4.26
CA VAL A 85 -7.20 10.72 -5.12
C VAL A 85 -5.69 10.56 -4.93
N ALA A 86 -4.96 11.58 -4.45
CA ALA A 86 -3.54 11.46 -4.16
C ALA A 86 -3.22 11.12 -2.69
N SER A 87 -4.17 11.33 -1.76
CA SER A 87 -3.96 11.13 -0.32
C SER A 87 -4.60 9.88 0.29
N TYR A 88 -5.47 9.13 -0.42
CA TYR A 88 -6.19 7.98 0.17
C TYR A 88 -5.28 6.95 0.86
N GLY A 89 -4.08 6.68 0.30
CA GLY A 89 -3.07 5.80 0.90
C GLY A 89 -2.36 6.34 2.15
N PHE A 90 -2.63 7.58 2.56
CA PHE A 90 -2.17 8.20 3.80
C PHE A 90 -3.30 8.51 4.80
N GLN A 91 -4.56 8.40 4.36
CA GLN A 91 -5.72 8.60 5.23
C GLN A 91 -5.93 7.36 6.11
N VAL A 92 -6.13 7.59 7.41
CA VAL A 92 -6.39 6.50 8.38
C VAL A 92 -7.71 5.81 8.03
N PRO A 93 -7.72 4.49 7.75
CA PRO A 93 -8.96 3.76 7.50
C PRO A 93 -9.74 3.62 8.81
N VAL A 94 -11.03 3.94 8.76
CA VAL A 94 -11.96 3.83 9.91
C VAL A 94 -12.99 2.75 9.61
N ALA A 95 -13.30 1.90 10.59
CA ALA A 95 -14.37 0.91 10.43
C ALA A 95 -15.76 1.54 10.44
N LEU A 96 -16.71 0.77 9.91
CA LEU A 96 -18.12 1.11 9.94
C LEU A 96 -18.66 1.05 11.39
N PRO A 97 -19.26 2.14 11.92
CA PRO A 97 -19.83 2.16 13.27
C PRO A 97 -21.23 1.53 13.36
N ASP A 98 -21.55 0.93 14.51
CA ASP A 98 -22.89 0.46 14.89
C ASP A 98 -23.88 1.63 15.12
N GLU A 99 -25.19 1.35 15.26
CA GLU A 99 -26.20 2.42 15.40
C GLU A 99 -25.99 3.34 16.62
N GLY A 100 -25.74 2.78 17.80
CA GLY A 100 -25.47 3.58 19.02
C GLY A 100 -24.14 4.35 18.96
N GLN A 101 -23.30 3.98 18.00
CA GLN A 101 -21.97 4.54 17.78
C GLN A 101 -22.07 5.75 16.82
N LEU A 102 -22.86 5.65 15.74
CA LEU A 102 -23.08 6.74 14.78
C LEU A 102 -23.52 8.06 15.44
N GLU A 103 -24.45 8.04 16.39
CA GLU A 103 -24.91 9.28 17.05
C GLU A 103 -23.85 9.86 17.99
N ALA A 104 -23.02 9.02 18.63
CA ALA A 104 -21.88 9.47 19.44
C ALA A 104 -20.76 10.09 18.59
N LEU A 105 -20.50 9.51 17.42
CA LEU A 105 -19.45 9.92 16.48
C LEU A 105 -19.76 11.19 15.71
N ARG A 106 -21.00 11.70 15.77
CA ARG A 106 -21.55 12.76 14.90
C ARG A 106 -20.68 14.01 14.74
N VAL A 107 -19.85 14.35 15.73
CA VAL A 107 -18.90 15.49 15.67
C VAL A 107 -17.67 15.20 14.80
N VAL A 108 -17.25 13.93 14.70
CA VAL A 108 -16.05 13.48 13.99
C VAL A 108 -16.36 12.85 12.62
N LEU A 109 -17.59 12.40 12.37
CA LEU A 109 -18.03 11.90 11.05
C LEU A 109 -17.64 12.80 9.84
N PRO A 110 -17.60 14.16 9.93
CA PRO A 110 -17.15 15.01 8.82
C PRO A 110 -15.67 14.86 8.42
N TYR A 111 -14.82 14.33 9.30
CA TYR A 111 -13.38 14.12 9.09
C TYR A 111 -13.05 12.69 8.62
N ILE A 112 -14.02 11.78 8.60
CA ILE A 112 -13.84 10.42 8.10
C ILE A 112 -13.94 10.44 6.58
N HIS A 113 -12.77 10.32 5.93
CA HIS A 113 -12.64 10.27 4.48
C HIS A 113 -12.40 8.86 3.92
N HIS A 114 -11.75 7.99 4.69
CA HIS A 114 -11.41 6.61 4.33
C HIS A 114 -12.16 5.64 5.26
N LEU A 115 -13.12 4.92 4.70
CA LEU A 115 -13.89 3.90 5.41
C LEU A 115 -13.43 2.51 4.99
N LYS A 116 -13.11 1.63 5.93
CA LYS A 116 -12.82 0.21 5.72
C LYS A 116 -13.68 -0.66 6.65
N PRO A 117 -14.84 -1.16 6.20
CA PRO A 117 -15.72 -2.02 7.01
C PRO A 117 -15.02 -3.28 7.51
N HIS A 118 -15.63 -3.95 8.49
CA HIS A 118 -15.13 -5.23 8.99
C HIS A 118 -15.14 -6.28 7.86
N PRO A 119 -14.15 -7.20 7.78
CA PRO A 119 -14.19 -8.30 6.82
C PRO A 119 -15.49 -9.10 6.95
N VAL A 120 -16.06 -9.42 5.78
CA VAL A 120 -17.44 -9.89 5.52
C VAL A 120 -18.55 -8.98 6.07
N MET A 121 -19.07 -8.07 5.23
CA MET A 121 -20.22 -7.22 5.56
C MET A 121 -21.55 -7.98 5.54
N THR A 122 -22.39 -7.77 6.57
CA THR A 122 -23.78 -8.25 6.59
C THR A 122 -24.74 -7.23 5.95
N PHE A 123 -25.98 -7.64 5.67
CA PHE A 123 -27.05 -6.73 5.24
C PHE A 123 -27.25 -5.54 6.20
N ASP A 124 -27.19 -5.79 7.51
CA ASP A 124 -27.37 -4.76 8.54
C ASP A 124 -26.21 -3.74 8.49
N ASP A 125 -24.99 -4.17 8.15
CA ASP A 125 -23.85 -3.29 7.90
C ASP A 125 -24.06 -2.43 6.64
N VAL A 126 -24.61 -3.00 5.57
CA VAL A 126 -24.94 -2.21 4.38
C VAL A 126 -25.99 -1.14 4.68
N GLN A 127 -26.98 -1.43 5.52
CA GLN A 127 -27.93 -0.41 5.99
C GLN A 127 -27.24 0.68 6.83
N ARG A 128 -26.29 0.34 7.71
CA ARG A 128 -25.52 1.33 8.49
C ARG A 128 -24.68 2.22 7.57
N LEU A 129 -24.05 1.64 6.54
CA LEU A 129 -23.30 2.37 5.51
C LEU A 129 -24.22 3.35 4.78
N GLU A 130 -25.39 2.91 4.30
CA GLU A 130 -26.38 3.77 3.65
C GLU A 130 -26.76 4.96 4.54
N ARG A 131 -27.07 4.71 5.83
CA ARG A 131 -27.41 5.78 6.79
C ARG A 131 -26.23 6.72 7.07
N LEU A 132 -25.01 6.21 7.20
CA LEU A 132 -23.80 7.03 7.38
C LEU A 132 -23.55 7.96 6.19
N MET A 133 -23.81 7.50 4.96
CA MET A 133 -23.66 8.29 3.74
C MET A 133 -24.79 9.33 3.56
N THR A 134 -26.04 8.95 3.85
CA THR A 134 -27.25 9.74 3.56
C THR A 134 -27.69 10.66 4.70
N LEU A 135 -27.87 10.14 5.92
CA LEU A 135 -28.45 10.86 7.06
C LEU A 135 -27.41 11.71 7.80
N TYR A 136 -26.20 11.17 7.97
CA TYR A 136 -25.14 11.83 8.74
C TYR A 136 -24.23 12.75 7.90
N ASN A 137 -24.45 12.79 6.58
CA ASN A 137 -23.69 13.62 5.63
C ASN A 137 -22.17 13.51 5.79
N SER A 138 -21.66 12.29 6.04
CA SER A 138 -20.23 12.01 6.11
C SER A 138 -19.50 12.41 4.82
N ASN A 139 -18.19 12.66 4.92
CA ASN A 139 -17.37 13.11 3.79
C ASN A 139 -16.47 11.98 3.25
N VAL A 140 -17.00 10.75 3.25
CA VAL A 140 -16.29 9.56 2.77
C VAL A 140 -16.04 9.71 1.27
N THR A 141 -14.75 9.77 0.91
CA THR A 141 -14.26 9.87 -0.46
C THR A 141 -13.52 8.61 -0.91
N CYS A 142 -13.05 7.80 0.04
CA CYS A 142 -12.45 6.49 -0.18
C CYS A 142 -13.27 5.42 0.56
N LEU A 143 -13.85 4.49 -0.19
CA LEU A 143 -14.52 3.31 0.35
C LEU A 143 -13.65 2.09 0.04
N ASN A 144 -13.04 1.53 1.08
CA ASN A 144 -12.24 0.32 1.01
C ASN A 144 -13.09 -0.88 1.43
N LEU A 145 -13.45 -1.69 0.45
CA LEU A 145 -14.17 -2.94 0.61
C LEU A 145 -13.26 -4.15 0.37
N GLY A 146 -11.94 -3.99 0.40
CA GLY A 146 -10.99 -5.07 0.13
C GLY A 146 -10.80 -6.05 1.30
N ASP A 147 -9.83 -6.96 1.16
CA ASP A 147 -9.51 -8.04 2.13
C ASP A 147 -10.73 -8.93 2.50
N GLY A 148 -11.61 -9.21 1.53
CA GLY A 148 -12.81 -10.01 1.75
C GLY A 148 -13.89 -9.32 2.59
N ALA A 149 -13.96 -7.98 2.61
CA ALA A 149 -15.14 -7.29 3.13
C ALA A 149 -16.39 -7.58 2.29
N VAL A 150 -16.20 -7.93 1.02
CA VAL A 150 -17.24 -8.31 0.06
C VAL A 150 -16.87 -9.66 -0.56
N MET A 151 -17.48 -10.74 -0.08
CA MET A 151 -17.28 -12.08 -0.62
C MET A 151 -18.61 -12.58 -1.20
N PRO A 152 -18.90 -12.38 -2.50
CA PRO A 152 -20.23 -12.63 -3.07
C PRO A 152 -20.70 -14.08 -2.91
N HIS A 153 -19.76 -15.02 -2.97
CA HIS A 153 -20.00 -16.47 -2.87
C HIS A 153 -20.00 -16.99 -1.43
N ASN A 154 -19.69 -16.13 -0.45
CA ASN A 154 -19.67 -16.47 0.97
C ASN A 154 -20.65 -15.56 1.73
N HIS A 155 -21.93 -15.89 1.65
CA HIS A 155 -23.00 -15.13 2.29
C HIS A 155 -22.82 -15.15 3.81
N ALA A 156 -22.38 -14.03 4.40
CA ALA A 156 -22.61 -13.82 5.83
C ALA A 156 -24.12 -13.77 6.08
N GLU A 157 -24.65 -14.81 6.70
CA GLU A 157 -26.08 -14.89 7.03
C GLU A 157 -26.49 -13.63 7.80
N ALA A 158 -27.47 -12.89 7.27
CA ALA A 158 -28.12 -11.83 8.02
C ALA A 158 -28.70 -12.44 9.31
N PRO A 159 -28.72 -11.71 10.44
CA PRO A 159 -29.12 -12.29 11.72
C PRO A 159 -30.52 -12.93 11.62
N PRO A 160 -30.78 -14.07 12.28
CA PRO A 160 -32.01 -14.84 12.08
C PRO A 160 -33.31 -14.03 12.27
N SER A 161 -33.28 -13.03 13.15
CA SER A 161 -34.37 -12.06 13.32
C SER A 161 -34.67 -11.24 12.05
N THR A 162 -33.63 -10.79 11.34
CA THR A 162 -33.75 -10.02 10.09
C THR A 162 -34.25 -10.91 8.96
N VAL A 163 -33.75 -12.15 8.85
CA VAL A 163 -34.23 -13.14 7.88
C VAL A 163 -35.71 -13.47 8.11
N VAL A 164 -36.11 -13.78 9.34
CA VAL A 164 -37.52 -14.08 9.68
C VAL A 164 -38.42 -12.85 9.45
N ALA A 165 -37.98 -11.65 9.82
CA ALA A 165 -38.73 -10.42 9.54
C ALA A 165 -38.91 -10.20 8.03
N LYS A 166 -37.87 -10.47 7.23
CA LYS A 166 -37.91 -10.33 5.78
C LYS A 166 -38.80 -11.37 5.11
N ILE A 167 -38.75 -12.63 5.55
CA ILE A 167 -39.67 -13.69 5.10
C ILE A 167 -41.12 -13.30 5.39
N ASN A 168 -41.43 -12.83 6.61
CA ASN A 168 -42.78 -12.39 6.97
C ASN A 168 -43.28 -11.20 6.13
N GLU A 169 -42.41 -10.24 5.78
CA GLU A 169 -42.75 -9.14 4.86
C GLU A 169 -43.00 -9.65 3.45
N LEU A 170 -42.14 -10.54 2.93
CA LEU A 170 -42.32 -11.13 1.61
C LEU A 170 -43.58 -11.99 1.51
N MET A 171 -43.97 -12.72 2.56
CA MET A 171 -45.25 -13.45 2.60
C MET A 171 -46.48 -12.52 2.61
N GLN A 172 -46.37 -11.32 3.16
CA GLN A 172 -47.43 -10.30 3.08
C GLN A 172 -47.47 -9.60 1.71
N ARG A 173 -46.31 -9.48 1.05
CA ARG A 173 -46.15 -8.84 -0.26
C ARG A 173 -46.52 -9.76 -1.43
N PHE A 174 -46.25 -11.06 -1.30
CA PHE A 174 -46.55 -12.09 -2.29
C PHE A 174 -47.51 -13.15 -1.71
N PRO A 175 -48.71 -12.77 -1.20
CA PRO A 175 -49.62 -13.70 -0.57
C PRO A 175 -50.10 -14.77 -1.55
N LEU A 176 -50.38 -15.97 -1.04
CA LEU A 176 -51.08 -17.00 -1.80
C LEU A 176 -52.55 -16.60 -2.05
N PRO A 177 -53.17 -17.04 -3.16
CA PRO A 177 -54.58 -16.80 -3.42
C PRO A 177 -55.46 -17.31 -2.27
N ALA A 178 -56.44 -16.51 -1.84
CA ALA A 178 -57.35 -16.92 -0.78
C ALA A 178 -58.37 -17.95 -1.32
N PRO A 179 -58.51 -19.14 -0.72
CA PRO A 179 -59.54 -20.10 -1.12
C PRO A 179 -60.94 -19.48 -0.94
N LYS A 180 -61.80 -19.62 -1.96
CA LYS A 180 -63.19 -19.15 -1.90
C LYS A 180 -63.85 -19.68 -0.60
N PRO A 181 -64.56 -18.84 0.18
CA PRO A 181 -65.18 -19.31 1.41
C PRO A 181 -66.22 -20.38 1.09
N ALA A 182 -66.05 -21.57 1.67
CA ALA A 182 -66.99 -22.68 1.50
C ALA A 182 -68.40 -22.21 1.87
N LYS A 183 -69.33 -22.25 0.90
CA LYS A 183 -70.74 -21.90 1.13
C LYS A 183 -71.26 -22.78 2.28
N GLY A 184 -71.65 -22.12 3.37
CA GLY A 184 -72.21 -22.81 4.52
C GLY A 184 -73.45 -23.60 4.11
N SER A 185 -73.53 -24.85 4.54
CA SER A 185 -74.69 -25.70 4.34
C SER A 185 -75.87 -25.15 5.15
N ASP A 186 -76.79 -24.44 4.49
CA ASP A 186 -78.15 -24.30 5.00
C ASP A 186 -79.19 -24.32 3.87
N ASP A 187 -80.27 -25.02 4.18
CA ASP A 187 -81.46 -25.47 3.45
C ASP A 187 -81.52 -25.52 1.89
N GLY A 188 -82.22 -26.54 1.39
CA GLY A 188 -82.24 -26.87 -0.03
C GLY A 188 -83.28 -26.10 -0.87
N THR A 189 -82.98 -25.92 -2.16
CA THR A 189 -83.99 -25.98 -3.24
C THR A 189 -83.31 -26.23 -4.59
N GLU A 190 -84.12 -26.65 -5.57
CA GLU A 190 -83.69 -27.25 -6.85
C GLU A 190 -83.10 -26.25 -7.86
N ASP A 191 -82.38 -26.81 -8.83
CA ASP A 191 -82.08 -26.32 -10.18
C ASP A 191 -81.44 -24.93 -10.37
N THR A 192 -80.16 -24.93 -10.78
CA THR A 192 -79.76 -24.36 -12.08
C THR A 192 -78.33 -24.79 -12.46
N GLU A 193 -78.17 -25.33 -13.68
CA GLU A 193 -76.86 -25.58 -14.29
C GLU A 193 -76.36 -24.28 -14.93
N GLU A 194 -75.41 -23.60 -14.29
CA GLU A 194 -74.54 -22.62 -14.96
C GLU A 194 -73.10 -23.15 -14.91
N GLU A 195 -72.59 -23.58 -16.07
CA GLU A 195 -71.19 -23.95 -16.28
C GLU A 195 -70.31 -22.68 -16.25
N GLU A 196 -70.10 -22.11 -15.06
CA GLU A 196 -68.93 -21.26 -14.85
C GLU A 196 -67.69 -22.17 -14.94
N MET A 197 -66.90 -22.02 -16.01
CA MET A 197 -65.56 -22.60 -16.05
C MET A 197 -64.73 -21.90 -14.97
N GLU A 198 -64.64 -22.52 -13.79
CA GLU A 198 -63.68 -22.10 -12.77
C GLU A 198 -62.28 -22.32 -13.33
N ASP A 199 -61.56 -21.23 -13.64
CA ASP A 199 -60.12 -21.28 -13.88
C ASP A 199 -59.47 -22.04 -12.72
N GLU A 200 -58.73 -23.13 -13.02
CA GLU A 200 -57.96 -23.92 -12.05
C GLU A 200 -56.85 -23.06 -11.44
N THR A 201 -57.24 -22.19 -10.52
CA THR A 201 -56.36 -21.26 -9.83
C THR A 201 -55.58 -22.05 -8.79
N ASP A 202 -54.32 -22.35 -9.10
CA ASP A 202 -53.46 -23.08 -8.18
C ASP A 202 -53.15 -22.22 -6.95
N TYR A 203 -53.84 -22.52 -5.84
CA TYR A 203 -53.70 -21.86 -4.55
C TYR A 203 -52.32 -22.05 -3.88
N SER A 204 -51.39 -22.81 -4.50
CA SER A 204 -50.04 -23.05 -3.99
C SER A 204 -48.95 -22.13 -4.59
N ILE A 205 -49.28 -21.31 -5.59
CA ILE A 205 -48.34 -20.43 -6.29
C ILE A 205 -48.74 -18.95 -6.22
N ASN A 206 -47.76 -18.06 -6.40
CA ASN A 206 -47.95 -16.64 -6.59
C ASN A 206 -47.29 -16.25 -7.93
N GLU A 207 -48.08 -15.70 -8.87
CA GLU A 207 -47.63 -15.46 -10.25
C GLU A 207 -46.47 -14.44 -10.35
N GLU A 208 -46.47 -13.39 -9.52
CA GLU A 208 -45.37 -12.41 -9.51
C GLU A 208 -44.06 -13.01 -8.98
N LEU A 209 -44.14 -13.85 -7.95
CA LEU A 209 -43.00 -14.57 -7.41
C LEU A 209 -42.49 -15.64 -8.39
N MET A 210 -43.39 -16.35 -9.07
CA MET A 210 -43.08 -17.28 -10.17
C MET A 210 -42.35 -16.58 -11.31
N ALA A 211 -42.88 -15.47 -11.81
CA ALA A 211 -42.26 -14.68 -12.87
C ALA A 211 -40.89 -14.15 -12.44
N TRP A 212 -40.71 -13.77 -11.16
CA TRP A 212 -39.40 -13.41 -10.64
C TRP A 212 -38.42 -14.59 -10.61
N CYS A 213 -38.80 -15.74 -10.05
CA CYS A 213 -37.94 -16.92 -10.00
C CYS A 213 -37.52 -17.37 -11.41
N GLN A 214 -38.45 -17.36 -12.38
CA GLN A 214 -38.15 -17.59 -13.80
C GLN A 214 -37.17 -16.55 -14.36
N SER A 215 -37.36 -15.26 -14.06
CA SER A 215 -36.48 -14.18 -14.54
C SER A 215 -35.06 -14.18 -13.95
N GLN A 216 -34.81 -14.95 -12.88
CA GLN A 216 -33.50 -15.10 -12.23
C GLN A 216 -33.02 -16.56 -12.26
N GLU A 217 -33.67 -17.43 -13.04
CA GLU A 217 -33.35 -18.86 -13.19
C GLU A 217 -33.26 -19.65 -11.87
N VAL A 218 -33.94 -19.14 -10.84
CA VAL A 218 -34.00 -19.70 -9.50
C VAL A 218 -34.86 -20.97 -9.51
N GLN A 219 -34.21 -22.13 -9.37
CA GLN A 219 -34.90 -23.39 -9.11
C GLN A 219 -35.40 -23.42 -7.66
N TYR A 220 -36.69 -23.64 -7.50
CA TYR A 220 -37.32 -23.80 -6.19
C TYR A 220 -38.36 -24.93 -6.23
N THR A 221 -38.64 -25.50 -5.07
CA THR A 221 -39.50 -26.68 -4.91
C THR A 221 -40.84 -26.40 -4.25
N THR A 222 -40.93 -25.31 -3.47
CA THR A 222 -42.14 -24.91 -2.73
C THR A 222 -42.24 -23.38 -2.65
N TYR A 223 -43.44 -22.84 -2.37
CA TYR A 223 -43.61 -21.40 -2.12
C TYR A 223 -42.69 -20.87 -1.01
N ASP A 224 -42.53 -21.61 0.10
CA ASP A 224 -41.66 -21.21 1.20
C ASP A 224 -40.17 -21.17 0.79
N ASP A 225 -39.76 -22.06 -0.12
CA ASP A 225 -38.42 -22.09 -0.73
C ASP A 225 -38.22 -20.87 -1.66
N ALA A 226 -39.19 -20.57 -2.54
CA ALA A 226 -39.15 -19.35 -3.36
C ALA A 226 -39.07 -18.06 -2.52
N ILE A 227 -39.84 -17.96 -1.42
CA ILE A 227 -39.79 -16.83 -0.48
C ILE A 227 -38.43 -16.75 0.21
N ARG A 228 -37.82 -17.87 0.61
CA ARG A 228 -36.47 -17.90 1.21
C ARG A 228 -35.40 -17.44 0.22
N GLN A 229 -35.44 -17.92 -1.01
CA GLN A 229 -34.48 -17.51 -2.05
C GLN A 229 -34.68 -16.04 -2.44
N ARG A 230 -35.94 -15.56 -2.49
CA ARG A 230 -36.23 -14.12 -2.63
C ARG A 230 -35.72 -13.28 -1.45
N ALA A 231 -35.81 -13.80 -0.23
CA ALA A 231 -35.28 -13.14 0.96
C ALA A 231 -33.75 -13.03 0.90
N ALA A 232 -33.05 -14.13 0.58
CA ALA A 232 -31.60 -14.12 0.39
C ALA A 232 -31.17 -13.09 -0.68
N TYR A 233 -31.85 -13.08 -1.83
CA TYR A 233 -31.58 -12.14 -2.92
C TYR A 233 -31.85 -10.66 -2.59
N GLU A 234 -32.81 -10.35 -1.70
CA GLU A 234 -33.03 -8.98 -1.22
C GLU A 234 -32.09 -8.59 -0.08
N LEU A 235 -31.63 -9.55 0.73
CA LEU A 235 -30.68 -9.37 1.83
C LEU A 235 -29.20 -9.39 1.39
N ASP A 236 -28.88 -9.80 0.16
CA ASP A 236 -27.49 -9.86 -0.31
C ASP A 236 -26.75 -8.52 -0.11
N ALA A 237 -25.61 -8.58 0.57
CA ALA A 237 -24.86 -7.40 0.97
C ALA A 237 -24.25 -6.70 -0.25
N PHE A 238 -23.59 -7.46 -1.14
CA PHE A 238 -22.91 -6.90 -2.31
C PHE A 238 -23.90 -6.20 -3.26
N ARG A 239 -25.08 -6.79 -3.45
CA ARG A 239 -26.19 -6.21 -4.22
C ARG A 239 -26.64 -4.86 -3.70
N ASN A 240 -26.77 -4.73 -2.39
CA ASN A 240 -27.21 -3.48 -1.79
C ASN A 240 -26.07 -2.44 -1.77
N ILE A 241 -24.81 -2.85 -1.62
CA ILE A 241 -23.64 -1.99 -1.84
C ILE A 241 -23.63 -1.44 -3.28
N CYS A 242 -23.82 -2.29 -4.30
CA CYS A 242 -23.89 -1.86 -5.69
C CYS A 242 -25.02 -0.82 -5.92
N LYS A 243 -26.18 -0.97 -5.29
CA LYS A 243 -27.28 0.02 -5.35
C LYS A 243 -26.89 1.37 -4.73
N ILE A 244 -26.16 1.36 -3.61
CA ILE A 244 -25.65 2.58 -2.98
C ILE A 244 -24.65 3.26 -3.94
N LEU A 245 -23.68 2.50 -4.47
CA LEU A 245 -22.65 3.02 -5.38
C LEU A 245 -23.22 3.58 -6.69
N MET A 246 -24.27 2.99 -7.27
CA MET A 246 -24.95 3.53 -8.46
C MET A 246 -25.55 4.92 -8.22
N ASN A 247 -25.91 5.27 -6.98
CA ASN A 247 -26.52 6.55 -6.63
C ASN A 247 -25.57 7.51 -5.89
N ASP A 248 -24.34 7.09 -5.59
CA ASP A 248 -23.40 7.88 -4.80
C ASP A 248 -22.72 9.01 -5.59
N THR A 249 -22.52 10.14 -4.91
CA THR A 249 -21.94 11.37 -5.48
C THR A 249 -20.62 11.79 -4.81
N LYS A 250 -20.16 11.10 -3.77
CA LYS A 250 -19.04 11.52 -2.89
C LYS A 250 -17.77 10.68 -3.03
N ILE A 251 -17.92 9.38 -3.26
CA ILE A 251 -16.83 8.43 -3.42
C ILE A 251 -16.04 8.82 -4.68
N ARG A 252 -14.71 8.74 -4.58
CA ARG A 252 -13.72 8.98 -5.64
C ARG A 252 -12.77 7.81 -5.79
N VAL A 253 -12.53 7.08 -4.70
CA VAL A 253 -11.69 5.89 -4.65
C VAL A 253 -12.54 4.74 -4.13
N LEU A 254 -12.67 3.68 -4.93
CA LEU A 254 -13.30 2.43 -4.57
C LEU A 254 -12.25 1.33 -4.62
N LEU A 255 -11.95 0.74 -3.47
CA LEU A 255 -11.03 -0.40 -3.38
C LEU A 255 -11.85 -1.66 -3.16
N LEU A 256 -11.71 -2.64 -4.06
CA LEU A 256 -12.38 -3.93 -4.05
C LEU A 256 -11.35 -5.07 -4.13
N ASP A 257 -10.11 -4.83 -3.70
CA ASP A 257 -9.00 -5.77 -3.79
C ASP A 257 -9.19 -7.01 -2.89
N HIS A 258 -8.64 -8.16 -3.27
CA HIS A 258 -8.67 -9.39 -2.46
C HIS A 258 -10.09 -9.90 -2.07
N ASN A 259 -11.11 -9.64 -2.89
CA ASN A 259 -12.52 -10.01 -2.62
C ASN A 259 -12.99 -11.29 -3.35
N GLN A 260 -12.10 -11.91 -4.13
CA GLN A 260 -12.38 -13.19 -4.78
C GLN A 260 -13.68 -13.18 -5.64
N LEU A 261 -13.95 -12.05 -6.32
CA LEU A 261 -15.22 -11.82 -7.04
C LEU A 261 -15.53 -12.92 -8.08
N CYS A 262 -14.51 -13.55 -8.66
CA CYS A 262 -14.63 -14.72 -9.55
C CYS A 262 -13.96 -15.99 -9.01
N ALA A 263 -13.97 -16.20 -7.69
CA ALA A 263 -13.68 -17.53 -7.16
C ALA A 263 -14.62 -18.59 -7.78
N PRO A 264 -14.11 -19.81 -8.04
CA PRO A 264 -14.97 -20.95 -8.26
C PRO A 264 -15.73 -21.31 -6.97
N ASN A 265 -17.01 -21.67 -7.12
CA ASN A 265 -17.87 -22.14 -6.03
C ASN A 265 -17.49 -23.58 -5.61
N GLU A 266 -18.20 -24.17 -4.63
CA GLU A 266 -17.95 -25.56 -4.19
C GLU A 266 -18.04 -26.60 -5.34
N ASP A 267 -18.82 -26.32 -6.38
CA ASP A 267 -18.96 -27.13 -7.61
C ASP A 267 -17.90 -26.80 -8.70
N GLU A 268 -16.80 -26.11 -8.35
CA GLU A 268 -15.72 -25.64 -9.23
C GLU A 268 -16.15 -24.63 -10.34
N ARG A 269 -17.42 -24.19 -10.35
CA ARG A 269 -17.96 -23.22 -11.32
C ARG A 269 -17.72 -21.78 -10.90
N VAL A 270 -17.26 -20.94 -11.83
CA VAL A 270 -17.13 -19.48 -11.64
C VAL A 270 -18.46 -18.79 -11.94
N SER A 271 -18.99 -18.01 -11.00
CA SER A 271 -20.17 -17.17 -11.26
C SER A 271 -19.76 -15.74 -11.66
N LEU A 272 -20.32 -15.26 -12.78
CA LEU A 272 -20.08 -13.91 -13.31
C LEU A 272 -21.09 -12.86 -12.79
N VAL A 273 -22.10 -13.28 -12.02
CA VAL A 273 -23.14 -12.40 -11.44
C VAL A 273 -22.53 -11.20 -10.69
N PRO A 274 -21.49 -11.34 -9.84
CA PRO A 274 -20.91 -10.20 -9.14
C PRO A 274 -20.31 -9.16 -10.11
N LEU A 275 -19.64 -9.62 -11.17
CA LEU A 275 -19.03 -8.73 -12.15
C LEU A 275 -20.07 -8.02 -13.01
N ARG A 276 -21.17 -8.70 -13.38
CA ARG A 276 -22.32 -8.09 -14.08
C ARG A 276 -22.96 -6.97 -13.26
N MET A 277 -22.97 -7.11 -11.92
CA MET A 277 -23.49 -6.09 -11.02
C MET A 277 -22.52 -4.92 -10.86
N LEU A 278 -21.22 -5.18 -10.73
CA LEU A 278 -20.19 -4.14 -10.74
C LEU A 278 -20.13 -3.39 -12.07
N ALA A 279 -20.33 -4.06 -13.21
CA ALA A 279 -20.43 -3.44 -14.52
C ALA A 279 -21.60 -2.42 -14.59
N LYS A 280 -22.74 -2.72 -13.96
CA LYS A 280 -23.86 -1.76 -13.82
C LYS A 280 -23.50 -0.56 -12.93
N VAL A 281 -22.70 -0.75 -11.88
CA VAL A 281 -22.13 0.36 -11.10
C VAL A 281 -21.22 1.22 -11.98
N ILE A 282 -20.35 0.62 -12.79
CA ILE A 282 -19.40 1.33 -13.65
C ILE A 282 -20.11 2.08 -14.79
N ASP A 283 -21.19 1.55 -15.37
CA ASP A 283 -21.97 2.22 -16.42
C ASP A 283 -22.76 3.42 -15.86
N ALA A 284 -23.29 3.32 -14.63
CA ALA A 284 -24.11 4.35 -14.00
C ALA A 284 -23.34 5.41 -13.18
N ASN A 285 -22.20 5.07 -12.59
CA ASN A 285 -21.49 5.96 -11.65
C ASN A 285 -20.50 6.90 -12.37
N GLU A 286 -20.73 8.21 -12.24
CA GLU A 286 -19.87 9.26 -12.82
C GLU A 286 -18.79 9.83 -11.86
N THR A 287 -18.73 9.34 -10.62
CA THR A 287 -17.95 9.94 -9.53
C THR A 287 -16.66 9.21 -9.19
N ILE A 288 -16.64 7.88 -9.24
CA ILE A 288 -15.46 7.03 -8.99
C ILE A 288 -14.36 7.37 -10.02
N LYS A 289 -13.16 7.71 -9.54
CA LYS A 289 -11.97 8.06 -10.34
C LYS A 289 -10.89 6.98 -10.28
N VAL A 290 -10.76 6.32 -9.14
CA VAL A 290 -9.87 5.18 -8.92
C VAL A 290 -10.72 3.96 -8.58
N LEU A 291 -10.53 2.90 -9.35
CA LEU A 291 -11.12 1.58 -9.11
C LEU A 291 -9.98 0.58 -8.98
N ASP A 292 -9.88 -0.05 -7.82
CA ASP A 292 -8.95 -1.14 -7.56
C ASP A 292 -9.73 -2.47 -7.54
N LEU A 293 -9.37 -3.37 -8.45
CA LEU A 293 -9.92 -4.72 -8.56
C LEU A 293 -8.80 -5.77 -8.45
N SER A 294 -7.66 -5.44 -7.86
CA SER A 294 -6.54 -6.38 -7.75
C SER A 294 -6.88 -7.64 -6.93
N SER A 295 -6.22 -8.76 -7.20
CA SER A 295 -6.37 -10.02 -6.44
C SER A 295 -7.81 -10.56 -6.36
N ASN A 296 -8.58 -10.49 -7.45
CA ASN A 296 -9.97 -10.94 -7.52
C ASN A 296 -10.22 -12.20 -8.33
N MET A 297 -9.17 -12.81 -8.89
CA MET A 297 -9.25 -13.99 -9.76
C MET A 297 -10.22 -13.80 -10.94
N LEU A 298 -10.23 -12.60 -11.54
CA LEU A 298 -11.12 -12.31 -12.68
C LEU A 298 -10.89 -13.28 -13.85
N GLY A 299 -9.64 -13.70 -14.07
CA GLY A 299 -9.25 -14.52 -15.22
C GLY A 299 -9.52 -13.83 -16.56
N PRO A 300 -9.24 -14.51 -17.68
CA PRO A 300 -9.47 -13.93 -19.01
C PRO A 300 -10.95 -13.58 -19.25
N PHE A 301 -11.90 -14.45 -18.88
CA PHE A 301 -13.32 -14.23 -19.14
C PHE A 301 -13.98 -13.18 -18.22
N GLY A 302 -13.66 -13.18 -16.92
CA GLY A 302 -14.35 -12.30 -15.97
C GLY A 302 -14.12 -10.81 -16.26
N PHE A 303 -12.90 -10.43 -16.64
CA PHE A 303 -12.65 -9.02 -17.00
C PHE A 303 -13.42 -8.57 -18.25
N GLY A 304 -13.75 -9.47 -19.20
CA GLY A 304 -14.58 -9.17 -20.37
C GLY A 304 -15.92 -8.52 -20.01
N VAL A 305 -16.56 -9.01 -18.94
CA VAL A 305 -17.83 -8.48 -18.40
C VAL A 305 -17.71 -7.00 -17.98
N ILE A 306 -16.59 -6.64 -17.37
CA ILE A 306 -16.32 -5.28 -16.86
C ILE A 306 -15.83 -4.36 -17.99
N ALA A 307 -15.04 -4.87 -18.92
CA ALA A 307 -14.45 -4.12 -20.03
C ALA A 307 -15.51 -3.39 -20.86
N LYS A 308 -16.66 -4.02 -21.15
CA LYS A 308 -17.73 -3.40 -21.93
C LYS A 308 -18.32 -2.16 -21.24
N ALA A 309 -18.51 -2.18 -19.91
CA ALA A 309 -18.91 -1.00 -19.15
C ALA A 309 -17.80 0.08 -19.14
N LEU A 310 -16.54 -0.32 -18.96
CA LEU A 310 -15.38 0.58 -19.03
C LEU A 310 -15.24 1.28 -20.40
N THR A 311 -15.69 0.67 -21.50
CA THR A 311 -15.64 1.33 -22.83
C THR A 311 -16.52 2.58 -22.92
N LYS A 312 -17.63 2.62 -22.15
CA LYS A 312 -18.58 3.74 -22.09
C LYS A 312 -18.28 4.71 -20.94
N ASN A 313 -17.77 4.20 -19.82
CA ASN A 313 -17.53 4.98 -18.62
C ASN A 313 -16.63 6.22 -18.85
N ILE A 314 -17.02 7.34 -18.24
CA ILE A 314 -16.34 8.64 -18.38
C ILE A 314 -15.64 9.13 -17.09
N SER A 315 -15.77 8.38 -15.99
CA SER A 315 -15.36 8.80 -14.66
C SER A 315 -14.03 8.20 -14.22
N ILE A 316 -13.81 6.92 -14.49
CA ILE A 316 -12.64 6.16 -14.06
C ILE A 316 -11.41 6.63 -14.85
N VAL A 317 -10.41 7.05 -14.10
CA VAL A 317 -9.14 7.58 -14.59
C VAL A 317 -7.99 6.63 -14.28
N ALA A 318 -8.06 5.92 -13.15
CA ALA A 318 -7.12 4.91 -12.74
C ALA A 318 -7.84 3.58 -12.47
N LEU A 319 -7.31 2.51 -13.07
CA LEU A 319 -7.80 1.15 -12.92
C LEU A 319 -6.63 0.24 -12.51
N ASP A 320 -6.78 -0.46 -11.39
CA ASP A 320 -5.86 -1.52 -10.98
C ASP A 320 -6.53 -2.89 -11.20
N LEU A 321 -5.86 -3.73 -12.00
CA LEU A 321 -6.24 -5.11 -12.31
C LEU A 321 -5.13 -6.08 -11.92
N SER A 322 -4.19 -5.68 -11.07
CA SER A 322 -3.05 -6.52 -10.69
C SER A 322 -3.48 -7.85 -10.07
N ASP A 323 -2.72 -8.94 -10.24
CA ASP A 323 -3.01 -10.25 -9.62
C ASP A 323 -4.41 -10.82 -9.98
N ASN A 324 -4.76 -10.79 -11.27
CA ASN A 324 -6.05 -11.31 -11.78
C ASN A 324 -5.92 -12.39 -12.85
N GLN A 325 -4.72 -12.91 -13.10
CA GLN A 325 -4.47 -14.01 -14.04
C GLN A 325 -4.98 -13.72 -15.46
N LEU A 326 -4.94 -12.45 -15.90
CA LEU A 326 -5.48 -12.01 -17.19
C LEU A 326 -4.72 -12.57 -18.42
N GLY A 327 -3.49 -13.05 -18.23
CA GLY A 327 -2.68 -13.76 -19.22
C GLY A 327 -2.70 -15.28 -19.08
N ALA A 328 -3.45 -15.84 -18.12
CA ALA A 328 -3.63 -17.29 -18.02
C ALA A 328 -4.44 -17.81 -19.23
N PRO A 329 -4.23 -19.07 -19.65
CA PRO A 329 -5.02 -19.66 -20.72
C PRO A 329 -6.51 -19.67 -20.36
N SER A 330 -7.35 -19.37 -21.35
CA SER A 330 -8.80 -19.52 -21.25
C SER A 330 -9.15 -20.96 -20.84
N PRO A 331 -9.87 -21.18 -19.73
CA PRO A 331 -10.31 -22.52 -19.36
C PRO A 331 -11.29 -23.09 -20.40
N ASP A 332 -11.28 -24.42 -20.57
CA ASP A 332 -12.24 -25.17 -21.38
C ASP A 332 -13.63 -25.20 -20.68
N THR A 333 -14.30 -24.05 -20.58
CA THR A 333 -15.64 -23.94 -19.98
C THR A 333 -16.74 -23.85 -21.03
N ASP A 334 -17.79 -24.68 -20.86
CA ASP A 334 -19.06 -24.56 -21.57
C ASP A 334 -19.67 -23.15 -21.42
N GLU A 335 -20.45 -22.72 -22.41
CA GLU A 335 -21.07 -21.38 -22.51
C GLU A 335 -21.74 -20.92 -21.19
N ASP A 336 -21.55 -19.65 -20.81
CA ASP A 336 -22.20 -19.06 -19.62
C ASP A 336 -23.73 -19.19 -19.74
N PRO A 337 -24.41 -19.97 -18.87
CA PRO A 337 -25.84 -20.22 -18.99
C PRO A 337 -26.68 -18.95 -18.82
N GLU A 338 -26.15 -17.91 -18.17
CA GLU A 338 -26.82 -16.61 -18.05
C GLU A 338 -26.48 -15.65 -19.21
N HIS A 339 -25.74 -16.06 -20.24
CA HIS A 339 -25.42 -15.20 -21.39
C HIS A 339 -26.66 -14.89 -22.22
N GLN A 340 -27.14 -13.65 -22.17
CA GLN A 340 -28.16 -13.14 -23.09
C GLN A 340 -27.50 -12.40 -24.25
N PRO A 341 -27.54 -12.92 -25.49
CA PRO A 341 -26.83 -12.31 -26.63
C PRO A 341 -27.37 -10.92 -26.99
N ASP A 342 -28.62 -10.61 -26.63
CA ASP A 342 -29.26 -9.32 -26.84
C ASP A 342 -28.99 -8.29 -25.71
N ASP A 343 -28.20 -8.60 -24.66
CA ASP A 343 -27.95 -7.63 -23.59
C ASP A 343 -27.06 -6.46 -24.08
N PRO A 344 -27.55 -5.20 -24.01
CA PRO A 344 -26.83 -4.01 -24.50
C PRO A 344 -25.58 -3.65 -23.69
N VAL A 345 -25.36 -4.32 -22.57
CA VAL A 345 -24.17 -4.26 -21.70
C VAL A 345 -23.30 -5.51 -21.85
N PHE A 346 -23.83 -6.70 -22.20
CA PHE A 346 -23.05 -7.97 -22.11
C PHE A 346 -22.86 -8.82 -23.39
N GLY A 347 -23.62 -8.63 -24.48
CA GLY A 347 -23.61 -9.53 -25.66
C GLY A 347 -22.36 -9.59 -26.59
N GLU A 348 -21.12 -9.40 -26.10
CA GLU A 348 -19.89 -9.75 -26.83
C GLU A 348 -18.84 -10.27 -25.81
N GLU A 349 -18.36 -11.49 -25.99
CA GLU A 349 -17.34 -12.09 -25.12
C GLU A 349 -15.93 -11.70 -25.59
N TYR A 350 -15.17 -11.03 -24.72
CA TYR A 350 -13.77 -10.68 -24.94
C TYR A 350 -12.92 -11.30 -23.83
N SER A 351 -11.86 -12.01 -24.18
CA SER A 351 -10.96 -12.68 -23.23
C SER A 351 -9.72 -11.83 -22.92
N GLY A 352 -9.33 -11.79 -21.65
CA GLY A 352 -8.02 -11.33 -21.16
C GLY A 352 -7.58 -9.98 -21.72
N LEU A 353 -6.52 -10.01 -22.52
CA LEU A 353 -5.91 -8.81 -23.10
C LEU A 353 -6.73 -8.19 -24.25
N GLU A 354 -7.60 -8.96 -24.91
CA GLU A 354 -8.53 -8.43 -25.92
C GLU A 354 -9.60 -7.54 -25.31
N ALA A 355 -10.09 -7.88 -24.12
CA ALA A 355 -11.02 -7.04 -23.38
C ALA A 355 -10.40 -5.67 -23.06
N ILE A 356 -9.12 -5.63 -22.65
CA ILE A 356 -8.38 -4.38 -22.44
C ILE A 356 -8.16 -3.64 -23.76
N SER A 357 -7.85 -4.36 -24.85
CA SER A 357 -7.72 -3.82 -26.22
C SER A 357 -8.95 -3.00 -26.61
N GLU A 358 -10.16 -3.52 -26.36
CA GLU A 358 -11.41 -2.81 -26.62
C GLU A 358 -11.65 -1.60 -25.71
N VAL A 359 -11.27 -1.68 -24.43
CA VAL A 359 -11.26 -0.50 -23.55
C VAL A 359 -10.34 0.57 -24.13
N LEU A 360 -9.12 0.24 -24.55
CA LEU A 360 -8.19 1.20 -25.14
C LEU A 360 -8.68 1.77 -26.49
N LYS A 361 -9.37 0.98 -27.32
CA LYS A 361 -9.93 1.48 -28.59
C LYS A 361 -11.08 2.47 -28.39
N LYS A 362 -11.95 2.24 -27.38
CA LYS A 362 -13.23 2.94 -27.20
C LYS A 362 -13.22 4.02 -26.10
N ASN A 363 -12.60 3.75 -24.95
CA ASN A 363 -12.57 4.65 -23.79
C ASN A 363 -11.77 5.93 -24.09
N LYS A 364 -12.06 7.03 -23.38
CA LYS A 364 -11.40 8.34 -23.57
C LYS A 364 -10.92 9.01 -22.28
N PHE A 365 -10.92 8.30 -21.15
CA PHE A 365 -10.77 8.86 -19.81
C PHE A 365 -9.73 8.11 -18.94
N LEU A 366 -9.44 6.84 -19.24
CA LEU A 366 -8.42 6.04 -18.59
C LEU A 366 -7.03 6.63 -18.85
N ARG A 367 -6.30 6.92 -17.77
CA ARG A 367 -4.96 7.53 -17.77
C ARG A 367 -3.95 6.73 -16.94
N CYS A 368 -4.40 5.81 -16.09
CA CYS A 368 -3.54 4.91 -15.34
C CYS A 368 -4.12 3.50 -15.41
N LEU A 369 -3.30 2.54 -15.81
CA LEU A 369 -3.66 1.13 -15.92
C LEU A 369 -2.55 0.31 -15.27
N ARG A 370 -2.93 -0.53 -14.31
CA ARG A 370 -2.02 -1.47 -13.65
C ARG A 370 -2.46 -2.90 -13.94
N LEU A 371 -1.49 -3.69 -14.36
CA LEU A 371 -1.63 -5.08 -14.78
C LEU A 371 -0.49 -5.91 -14.15
N ALA A 372 -0.05 -5.54 -12.94
CA ALA A 372 1.05 -6.25 -12.32
C ALA A 372 0.64 -7.71 -12.00
N HIS A 373 1.57 -8.66 -12.03
CA HIS A 373 1.32 -10.06 -11.63
C HIS A 373 0.09 -10.70 -12.31
N ASN A 374 -0.04 -10.56 -13.64
CA ASN A 374 -1.17 -11.11 -14.40
C ASN A 374 -0.79 -12.28 -15.32
N ASP A 375 0.39 -12.87 -15.12
CA ASP A 375 0.95 -13.95 -15.94
C ASP A 375 1.07 -13.59 -17.44
N ILE A 376 1.12 -12.30 -17.78
CA ILE A 376 1.18 -11.83 -19.17
C ILE A 376 2.53 -12.22 -19.79
N HIS A 377 2.49 -13.09 -20.79
CA HIS A 377 3.67 -13.55 -21.54
C HIS A 377 3.73 -12.99 -22.97
N SER A 378 4.88 -13.14 -23.61
CA SER A 378 5.07 -12.80 -25.04
C SER A 378 4.92 -13.97 -26.02
N GLY A 379 4.76 -15.21 -25.52
CA GLY A 379 4.41 -16.40 -26.32
C GLY A 379 2.92 -16.44 -26.71
N GLY A 380 2.53 -17.43 -27.50
CA GLY A 380 1.13 -17.68 -27.89
C GLY A 380 0.25 -18.21 -26.74
N GLU A 381 -1.07 -18.18 -26.90
CA GLU A 381 -2.00 -18.62 -25.84
C GLU A 381 -1.78 -20.08 -25.42
N GLY A 382 -1.69 -20.32 -24.11
CA GLY A 382 -1.53 -21.67 -23.54
C GLY A 382 -0.10 -22.24 -23.60
N GLU A 383 0.85 -21.56 -24.23
CA GLU A 383 2.26 -21.91 -24.18
C GLU A 383 3.00 -21.01 -23.17
N GLU A 384 3.62 -21.61 -22.14
CA GLU A 384 4.72 -20.93 -21.43
C GLU A 384 5.70 -20.46 -22.49
N ALA A 385 6.05 -19.17 -22.49
CA ALA A 385 6.92 -18.57 -23.49
C ALA A 385 8.15 -19.48 -23.68
N PRO A 386 8.32 -20.14 -24.85
CA PRO A 386 9.38 -21.12 -25.02
C PRO A 386 10.70 -20.40 -24.73
N PRO A 387 11.66 -21.07 -24.06
CA PRO A 387 12.92 -20.44 -23.69
C PRO A 387 13.69 -20.11 -24.97
N VAL A 388 13.42 -18.93 -25.54
CA VAL A 388 14.01 -18.44 -26.78
C VAL A 388 15.51 -18.55 -26.59
N GLU A 389 16.15 -19.38 -27.42
CA GLU A 389 17.58 -19.56 -27.30
C GLU A 389 18.23 -18.19 -27.50
N VAL A 390 18.99 -17.75 -26.49
CA VAL A 390 19.60 -16.41 -26.41
C VAL A 390 20.62 -16.15 -27.54
N ASN A 391 20.78 -17.11 -28.45
CA ASN A 391 21.60 -17.08 -29.65
C ASN A 391 20.81 -16.82 -30.95
N GLU A 392 19.47 -16.92 -30.93
CA GLU A 392 18.60 -16.75 -32.11
C GLU A 392 18.07 -15.32 -32.28
N LEU A 393 18.09 -14.51 -31.21
CA LEU A 393 17.71 -13.10 -31.25
C LEU A 393 18.87 -12.24 -31.80
N ASP A 394 18.58 -11.32 -32.72
CA ASP A 394 19.56 -10.34 -33.23
C ASP A 394 19.06 -8.90 -33.07
N PRO A 395 19.17 -8.32 -31.87
CA PRO A 395 18.70 -6.97 -31.57
C PRO A 395 19.35 -5.85 -32.38
N GLU A 396 20.49 -6.07 -33.06
CA GLU A 396 21.05 -5.05 -33.95
C GLU A 396 20.24 -4.97 -35.25
N ASN A 397 19.81 -6.11 -35.79
CA ASN A 397 18.93 -6.16 -36.97
C ASN A 397 17.47 -5.88 -36.58
N ASP A 398 16.93 -6.61 -35.60
CA ASP A 398 15.53 -6.56 -35.19
C ASP A 398 15.09 -5.15 -34.71
N ALA A 399 15.98 -4.38 -34.07
CA ALA A 399 15.69 -2.99 -33.67
C ALA A 399 15.71 -1.99 -34.85
N THR A 400 16.14 -2.41 -36.04
CA THR A 400 16.12 -1.59 -37.27
C THR A 400 15.02 -2.02 -38.25
N THR A 401 14.60 -3.30 -38.21
CA THR A 401 13.49 -3.84 -38.99
C THR A 401 12.49 -4.53 -38.08
N VAL A 402 11.49 -3.78 -37.59
CA VAL A 402 10.46 -4.34 -36.72
C VAL A 402 9.36 -5.02 -37.54
N ASP A 403 9.36 -6.35 -37.58
CA ASP A 403 8.28 -7.14 -38.17
C ASP A 403 7.08 -7.24 -37.20
N VAL A 404 6.25 -6.20 -37.22
CA VAL A 404 4.98 -6.13 -36.49
C VAL A 404 3.96 -7.15 -37.00
N GLU A 405 4.09 -7.67 -38.23
CA GLU A 405 3.10 -8.59 -38.79
C GLU A 405 3.16 -9.94 -38.08
N SER A 406 4.37 -10.40 -37.72
CA SER A 406 4.60 -11.61 -36.92
C SER A 406 3.98 -11.60 -35.52
N TRP A 407 3.60 -10.42 -35.00
CA TRP A 407 3.05 -10.26 -33.64
C TRP A 407 1.53 -10.18 -33.59
N GLN A 408 0.83 -10.15 -34.73
CA GLN A 408 -0.60 -9.83 -34.76
C GLN A 408 -1.46 -10.76 -33.89
N ASP A 409 -1.10 -12.04 -33.84
CA ASP A 409 -1.84 -13.08 -33.10
C ASP A 409 -1.30 -13.31 -31.66
N LEU A 410 -0.31 -12.53 -31.20
CA LEU A 410 0.28 -12.71 -29.87
C LEU A 410 -0.52 -11.97 -28.78
N PRO A 411 -0.86 -12.60 -27.64
CA PRO A 411 -1.66 -12.00 -26.55
C PRO A 411 -1.18 -10.62 -26.10
N LEU A 412 0.12 -10.45 -25.84
CA LEU A 412 0.69 -9.15 -25.45
C LEU A 412 0.52 -8.09 -26.55
N TRP A 413 0.49 -8.48 -27.82
CA TRP A 413 0.28 -7.54 -28.92
C TRP A 413 -1.18 -7.09 -29.04
N HIS A 414 -2.16 -7.92 -28.65
CA HIS A 414 -3.55 -7.48 -28.55
C HIS A 414 -3.69 -6.27 -27.61
N LEU A 415 -2.87 -6.17 -26.56
CA LEU A 415 -2.75 -5.00 -25.68
C LEU A 415 -1.87 -3.89 -26.29
N MET A 416 -0.66 -4.21 -26.77
CA MET A 416 0.34 -3.22 -27.21
C MET A 416 0.01 -2.55 -28.56
N GLY A 417 -0.57 -3.30 -29.50
CA GLY A 417 -0.94 -2.85 -30.84
C GLY A 417 -1.91 -1.65 -30.84
N PRO A 418 -3.02 -1.69 -30.08
CA PRO A 418 -3.92 -0.54 -29.86
C PRO A 418 -3.28 0.57 -29.01
N LEU A 419 -2.48 0.22 -27.99
CA LEU A 419 -1.84 1.20 -27.11
C LEU A 419 -0.96 2.21 -27.88
N ARG A 420 -0.37 1.82 -29.02
CA ARG A 420 0.28 2.74 -29.97
C ARG A 420 -0.54 3.99 -30.25
N HIS A 421 -1.82 3.83 -30.51
CA HIS A 421 -2.75 4.90 -30.89
C HIS A 421 -3.47 5.52 -29.68
N TYR A 422 -3.39 4.89 -28.51
CA TYR A 422 -4.05 5.35 -27.29
C TYR A 422 -3.26 6.45 -26.56
N HIS A 423 -3.34 7.67 -27.09
CA HIS A 423 -2.62 8.84 -26.57
C HIS A 423 -3.29 9.50 -25.35
N ARG A 424 -3.70 8.70 -24.37
CA ARG A 424 -4.31 9.18 -23.10
C ARG A 424 -3.74 8.50 -21.85
N LEU A 425 -3.27 7.26 -21.96
CA LEU A 425 -2.62 6.56 -20.86
C LEU A 425 -1.30 7.24 -20.50
N ARG A 426 -1.13 7.61 -19.22
CA ARG A 426 0.08 8.21 -18.65
C ARG A 426 0.88 7.23 -17.80
N VAL A 427 0.22 6.35 -17.05
CA VAL A 427 0.87 5.30 -16.25
C VAL A 427 0.49 3.94 -16.82
N LEU A 428 1.51 3.14 -17.10
CA LEU A 428 1.39 1.71 -17.40
C LEU A 428 2.29 0.93 -16.46
N ASP A 429 1.70 0.07 -15.65
CA ASP A 429 2.41 -0.89 -14.79
C ASP A 429 2.16 -2.31 -15.32
N LEU A 430 3.23 -2.96 -15.76
CA LEU A 430 3.26 -4.36 -16.20
C LEU A 430 4.20 -5.18 -15.30
N SER A 431 4.48 -4.75 -14.07
CA SER A 431 5.45 -5.42 -13.19
C SER A 431 5.06 -6.86 -12.84
N GLY A 432 6.04 -7.75 -12.63
CA GLY A 432 5.80 -9.12 -12.19
C GLY A 432 5.10 -10.03 -13.22
N ASN A 433 5.23 -9.73 -14.52
CA ASN A 433 4.72 -10.55 -15.62
C ASN A 433 5.88 -11.33 -16.31
N LEU A 434 5.59 -12.05 -17.39
CA LEU A 434 6.53 -12.95 -18.09
C LEU A 434 6.88 -12.44 -19.50
N LEU A 435 7.03 -11.12 -19.65
CA LEU A 435 7.24 -10.48 -20.96
C LEU A 435 8.51 -10.94 -21.68
N GLY A 436 9.62 -11.12 -20.96
CA GLY A 436 10.90 -11.52 -21.55
C GLY A 436 11.48 -10.50 -22.56
N PRO A 437 12.50 -10.88 -23.35
CA PRO A 437 13.13 -9.98 -24.31
C PRO A 437 12.25 -9.66 -25.52
N VAL A 438 11.38 -10.58 -25.94
CA VAL A 438 10.43 -10.37 -27.05
C VAL A 438 9.32 -9.41 -26.62
N GLY A 439 8.72 -9.61 -25.44
CA GLY A 439 7.72 -8.69 -24.91
C GLY A 439 8.28 -7.29 -24.65
N ALA A 440 9.54 -7.18 -24.24
CA ALA A 440 10.23 -5.89 -24.17
C ALA A 440 10.38 -5.22 -25.55
N HIS A 441 10.59 -5.97 -26.63
CA HIS A 441 10.59 -5.44 -28.00
C HIS A 441 9.20 -4.92 -28.38
N MET A 442 8.15 -5.69 -28.11
CA MET A 442 6.75 -5.31 -28.37
C MET A 442 6.37 -4.02 -27.63
N VAL A 443 6.66 -3.94 -26.32
CA VAL A 443 6.44 -2.73 -25.50
C VAL A 443 7.26 -1.55 -26.03
N ALA A 444 8.54 -1.75 -26.35
CA ALA A 444 9.40 -0.69 -26.85
C ALA A 444 8.92 -0.11 -28.19
N THR A 445 8.52 -0.98 -29.12
CA THR A 445 7.89 -0.60 -30.40
C THR A 445 6.61 0.17 -30.19
N ALA A 446 5.71 -0.33 -29.33
CA ALA A 446 4.42 0.31 -29.12
C ALA A 446 4.56 1.71 -28.49
N LEU A 447 5.46 1.85 -27.52
CA LEU A 447 5.68 3.11 -26.80
C LEU A 447 6.63 4.08 -27.54
N ALA A 448 7.37 3.62 -28.54
CA ALA A 448 8.12 4.50 -29.45
C ALA A 448 7.19 5.33 -30.35
N GLU A 449 5.96 4.85 -30.60
CA GLU A 449 4.92 5.58 -31.33
C GLU A 449 3.87 6.25 -30.43
N ASN A 450 3.77 5.85 -29.16
CA ASN A 450 2.87 6.47 -28.20
C ASN A 450 3.38 7.83 -27.68
N HIS A 451 2.46 8.79 -27.55
CA HIS A 451 2.74 10.17 -27.16
C HIS A 451 2.16 10.57 -25.79
N SER A 452 1.73 9.62 -24.95
CA SER A 452 1.09 9.90 -23.66
C SER A 452 1.68 9.15 -22.46
N VAL A 453 2.28 7.98 -22.63
CA VAL A 453 2.82 7.20 -21.50
C VAL A 453 4.04 7.90 -20.93
N GLU A 454 3.87 8.43 -19.72
CA GLU A 454 4.82 9.20 -18.94
C GLU A 454 5.60 8.30 -17.98
N VAL A 455 4.94 7.29 -17.41
CA VAL A 455 5.47 6.33 -16.42
C VAL A 455 5.27 4.92 -16.94
N LEU A 456 6.36 4.16 -17.01
CA LEU A 456 6.37 2.76 -17.38
C LEU A 456 7.09 1.94 -16.30
N ASP A 457 6.37 1.01 -15.67
CA ASP A 457 6.95 0.01 -14.79
C ASP A 457 6.96 -1.36 -15.48
N LEU A 458 8.15 -1.93 -15.59
CA LEU A 458 8.43 -3.26 -16.11
C LEU A 458 9.20 -4.11 -15.08
N THR A 459 9.14 -3.78 -13.80
CA THR A 459 9.83 -4.51 -12.73
C THR A 459 9.59 -6.02 -12.82
N ASP A 460 10.62 -6.84 -12.66
CA ASP A 460 10.54 -8.30 -12.54
C ASP A 460 9.84 -8.99 -13.73
N ASN A 461 10.32 -8.73 -14.95
CA ASN A 461 9.74 -9.23 -16.21
C ASN A 461 10.68 -10.09 -17.07
N GLY A 462 11.86 -10.45 -16.55
CA GLY A 462 12.84 -11.28 -17.28
C GLY A 462 13.41 -10.65 -18.57
N ILE A 463 13.33 -9.32 -18.73
CA ILE A 463 13.70 -8.57 -19.96
C ILE A 463 15.12 -8.88 -20.47
N GLY A 464 16.08 -9.02 -19.55
CA GLY A 464 17.49 -9.28 -19.86
C GLY A 464 18.15 -8.19 -20.72
N PHE A 465 19.39 -8.44 -21.15
CA PHE A 465 20.13 -7.47 -21.97
C PHE A 465 19.59 -7.32 -23.41
N HIS A 466 18.93 -8.34 -23.94
CA HIS A 466 18.27 -8.27 -25.26
C HIS A 466 17.10 -7.30 -25.23
N GLY A 467 16.17 -7.46 -24.28
CA GLY A 467 15.04 -6.54 -24.10
C GLY A 467 15.48 -5.11 -23.78
N LEU A 468 16.54 -4.94 -22.98
CA LEU A 468 17.15 -3.62 -22.74
C LEU A 468 17.69 -2.97 -24.02
N HIS A 469 18.26 -3.75 -24.95
CA HIS A 469 18.73 -3.24 -26.22
C HIS A 469 17.57 -2.65 -27.04
N TYR A 470 16.44 -3.35 -27.12
CA TYR A 470 15.21 -2.85 -27.77
C TYR A 470 14.67 -1.59 -27.10
N ILE A 471 14.54 -1.59 -25.77
CA ILE A 471 14.09 -0.42 -25.00
C ILE A 471 15.01 0.79 -25.26
N SER A 472 16.32 0.57 -25.40
CA SER A 472 17.28 1.65 -25.65
C SER A 472 17.23 2.17 -27.10
N LYS A 473 17.24 1.26 -28.08
CA LYS A 473 17.29 1.60 -29.52
C LYS A 473 15.97 2.05 -30.11
N VAL A 474 14.85 1.51 -29.64
CA VAL A 474 13.52 1.77 -30.19
C VAL A 474 12.79 2.82 -29.33
N LEU A 475 12.61 2.56 -28.03
CA LEU A 475 11.84 3.44 -27.14
C LEU A 475 12.61 4.70 -26.73
N LEU A 476 13.75 4.57 -26.06
CA LEU A 476 14.50 5.72 -25.51
C LEU A 476 15.10 6.62 -26.59
N SER A 477 15.40 6.08 -27.77
CA SER A 477 15.90 6.84 -28.93
C SER A 477 14.79 7.49 -29.76
N SER A 478 13.51 7.17 -29.51
CA SER A 478 12.38 7.80 -30.21
C SER A 478 12.22 9.26 -29.80
N GLN A 479 12.11 10.16 -30.77
CA GLN A 479 11.80 11.58 -30.52
C GLN A 479 10.33 11.81 -30.14
N LYS A 480 9.46 10.81 -30.38
CA LYS A 480 8.02 10.88 -30.08
C LYS A 480 7.72 10.64 -28.60
N THR A 481 8.42 9.69 -27.97
CA THR A 481 8.11 9.21 -26.61
C THR A 481 8.06 10.33 -25.58
N VAL A 482 7.03 10.37 -24.73
CA VAL A 482 6.92 11.34 -23.61
C VAL A 482 7.40 10.77 -22.28
N LEU A 483 7.98 9.57 -22.30
CA LEU A 483 8.38 8.82 -21.12
C LEU A 483 9.34 9.65 -20.23
N ASN A 484 8.87 9.93 -19.01
CA ASN A 484 9.63 10.63 -17.98
C ASN A 484 10.13 9.69 -16.88
N THR A 485 9.53 8.50 -16.71
CA THR A 485 9.88 7.52 -15.69
C THR A 485 9.94 6.12 -16.29
N LEU A 486 11.10 5.46 -16.17
CA LEU A 486 11.31 4.08 -16.61
C LEU A 486 11.84 3.24 -15.44
N ILE A 487 11.13 2.16 -15.12
CA ILE A 487 11.46 1.27 -14.01
C ILE A 487 11.68 -0.13 -14.56
N LEU A 488 12.91 -0.63 -14.37
CA LEU A 488 13.41 -1.91 -14.88
C LEU A 488 13.94 -2.78 -13.74
N ARG A 489 13.41 -2.64 -12.51
CA ARG A 489 13.94 -3.36 -11.34
C ARG A 489 13.88 -4.89 -11.55
N ARG A 490 14.83 -5.65 -11.02
CA ARG A 490 14.84 -7.14 -11.02
C ARG A 490 14.72 -7.84 -12.40
N ASN A 491 15.09 -7.18 -13.49
CA ASN A 491 14.99 -7.70 -14.85
C ASN A 491 16.19 -8.53 -15.35
N GLN A 492 17.14 -8.87 -14.47
CA GLN A 492 18.31 -9.70 -14.79
C GLN A 492 19.14 -9.12 -15.96
N LEU A 493 19.26 -7.79 -16.05
CA LEU A 493 19.86 -7.11 -17.21
C LEU A 493 21.32 -7.48 -17.50
N ALA A 494 22.08 -8.02 -16.54
CA ALA A 494 23.42 -8.56 -16.76
C ALA A 494 23.43 -9.99 -17.36
N GLY A 495 22.33 -10.73 -17.24
CA GLY A 495 22.21 -12.16 -17.51
C GLY A 495 22.86 -13.05 -16.45
N LYS A 496 22.30 -14.25 -16.23
CA LYS A 496 22.87 -15.26 -15.31
C LYS A 496 24.00 -16.03 -15.99
N LYS A 497 25.22 -16.02 -15.41
CA LYS A 497 26.40 -16.80 -15.86
C LYS A 497 26.64 -16.76 -17.39
N THR A 498 26.74 -15.55 -17.93
CA THR A 498 26.80 -15.30 -19.38
C THR A 498 28.10 -15.76 -20.06
N SER A 499 27.98 -16.25 -21.29
CA SER A 499 29.12 -16.56 -22.16
C SER A 499 29.87 -15.29 -22.58
N LYS A 500 31.11 -15.39 -23.07
CA LYS A 500 31.87 -14.21 -23.54
C LYS A 500 31.16 -13.42 -24.64
N ALA A 501 30.36 -14.08 -25.48
CA ALA A 501 29.55 -13.40 -26.50
C ALA A 501 28.40 -12.62 -25.86
N GLN A 502 27.66 -13.25 -24.95
CA GLN A 502 26.57 -12.63 -24.19
C GLN A 502 27.06 -11.46 -23.32
N GLN A 503 28.26 -11.56 -22.72
CA GLN A 503 28.89 -10.45 -21.97
C GLN A 503 29.18 -9.24 -22.87
N LYS A 504 29.72 -9.46 -24.08
CA LYS A 504 29.95 -8.40 -25.06
C LYS A 504 28.63 -7.74 -25.48
N MET A 505 27.57 -8.53 -25.60
CA MET A 505 26.23 -8.08 -26.00
C MET A 505 25.51 -7.31 -24.88
N ALA A 506 25.63 -7.77 -23.63
CA ALA A 506 25.19 -7.03 -22.46
C ALA A 506 25.91 -5.68 -22.34
N LEU A 507 27.22 -5.65 -22.58
CA LEU A 507 27.99 -4.41 -22.65
C LEU A 507 27.48 -3.47 -23.75
N ALA A 508 27.17 -4.00 -24.95
CA ALA A 508 26.62 -3.24 -26.05
C ALA A 508 25.21 -2.69 -25.74
N ALA A 509 24.36 -3.46 -25.04
CA ALA A 509 23.06 -3.00 -24.56
C ALA A 509 23.21 -1.83 -23.57
N MET A 510 24.10 -1.94 -22.57
CA MET A 510 24.36 -0.85 -21.61
C MET A 510 24.91 0.42 -22.30
N GLN A 511 25.80 0.26 -23.29
CA GLN A 511 26.31 1.37 -24.10
C GLN A 511 25.22 2.00 -24.98
N ALA A 512 24.29 1.20 -25.51
CA ALA A 512 23.12 1.70 -26.23
C ALA A 512 22.20 2.49 -25.30
N THR A 513 21.96 2.02 -24.07
CA THR A 513 21.20 2.76 -23.04
C THR A 513 21.90 4.08 -22.69
N ALA A 514 23.20 4.06 -22.44
CA ALA A 514 23.99 5.26 -22.15
C ALA A 514 23.93 6.30 -23.29
N ALA A 515 24.01 5.85 -24.56
CA ALA A 515 23.88 6.71 -25.72
C ALA A 515 22.45 7.29 -25.84
N ALA A 516 21.42 6.44 -25.68
CA ALA A 516 20.03 6.85 -25.74
C ALA A 516 19.67 7.86 -24.64
N LEU A 517 20.11 7.65 -23.39
CA LEU A 517 19.89 8.58 -22.28
C LEU A 517 20.52 9.97 -22.52
N ARG A 518 21.67 10.04 -23.20
CA ARG A 518 22.31 11.31 -23.56
C ARG A 518 21.49 12.10 -24.59
N GLU A 519 20.83 11.41 -25.50
CA GLU A 519 20.05 12.01 -26.59
C GLU A 519 18.58 12.24 -26.19
N ASN A 520 18.09 11.48 -25.22
CA ASN A 520 16.77 11.63 -24.62
C ASN A 520 16.72 12.81 -23.64
N GLY A 521 16.09 13.91 -24.07
CA GLY A 521 15.89 15.10 -23.23
C GLY A 521 14.63 15.07 -22.34
N ARG A 522 14.00 13.90 -22.14
CA ARG A 522 12.67 13.78 -21.47
C ARG A 522 12.68 12.87 -20.24
N LEU A 523 13.50 11.82 -20.21
CA LEU A 523 13.56 10.90 -19.08
C LEU A 523 14.12 11.61 -17.84
N ARG A 524 13.30 11.63 -16.78
CA ARG A 524 13.62 12.24 -15.47
C ARG A 524 13.94 11.21 -14.41
N ARG A 525 13.39 10.00 -14.49
CA ARG A 525 13.59 8.95 -13.50
C ARG A 525 13.96 7.64 -14.18
N LEU A 526 15.06 7.05 -13.72
CA LEU A 526 15.52 5.73 -14.17
C LEU A 526 15.80 4.86 -12.96
N SER A 527 15.09 3.75 -12.86
CA SER A 527 15.39 2.68 -11.90
C SER A 527 15.84 1.43 -12.63
N VAL A 528 17.02 0.94 -12.29
CA VAL A 528 17.57 -0.35 -12.74
C VAL A 528 17.99 -1.21 -11.55
N ALA A 529 17.35 -1.05 -10.39
CA ALA A 529 17.73 -1.77 -9.18
C ALA A 529 17.59 -3.31 -9.28
N GLY A 530 18.43 -4.06 -8.57
CA GLY A 530 18.33 -5.53 -8.51
C GLY A 530 18.69 -6.24 -9.82
N ASN A 531 19.54 -5.64 -10.66
CA ASN A 531 19.90 -6.19 -11.98
C ASN A 531 21.29 -6.82 -12.06
N TYR A 532 22.03 -6.85 -10.96
CA TYR A 532 23.33 -7.51 -10.82
C TYR A 532 24.34 -7.07 -11.91
N LEU A 533 24.34 -5.78 -12.23
CA LEU A 533 25.17 -5.20 -13.30
C LEU A 533 26.67 -5.48 -13.08
N GLY A 534 27.13 -5.39 -11.83
CA GLY A 534 28.56 -5.39 -11.53
C GLY A 534 29.27 -4.15 -12.06
N THR A 535 30.56 -4.04 -11.75
CA THR A 535 31.34 -2.81 -11.97
C THR A 535 31.42 -2.42 -13.46
N THR A 536 31.63 -3.40 -14.34
CA THR A 536 31.83 -3.18 -15.79
C THR A 536 30.57 -2.71 -16.50
N LEU A 537 29.42 -3.38 -16.29
CA LEU A 537 28.18 -3.01 -16.98
C LEU A 537 27.58 -1.72 -16.40
N ALA A 538 27.68 -1.53 -15.07
CA ALA A 538 27.30 -0.27 -14.44
C ALA A 538 28.15 0.91 -14.96
N SER A 539 29.47 0.74 -15.06
CA SER A 539 30.35 1.76 -15.65
C SER A 539 30.02 2.06 -17.11
N ALA A 540 29.62 1.06 -17.90
CA ALA A 540 29.20 1.26 -19.28
C ALA A 540 27.89 2.05 -19.39
N LEU A 541 26.88 1.69 -18.58
CA LEU A 541 25.59 2.39 -18.49
C LEU A 541 25.77 3.85 -18.03
N LEU A 542 26.65 4.08 -17.06
CA LEU A 542 26.90 5.39 -16.46
C LEU A 542 27.89 6.25 -17.26
N SER A 543 28.57 5.70 -18.27
CA SER A 543 29.65 6.39 -18.99
C SER A 543 29.29 7.76 -19.57
N THR A 544 28.01 7.99 -19.88
CA THR A 544 27.48 9.25 -20.42
C THR A 544 26.65 10.04 -19.42
N ILE A 545 26.42 9.54 -18.19
CA ILE A 545 25.41 10.07 -17.26
C ILE A 545 25.65 11.55 -16.92
N ALA A 546 26.91 11.99 -16.88
CA ALA A 546 27.31 13.38 -16.67
C ALA A 546 26.89 14.37 -17.78
N THR A 547 26.46 13.86 -18.93
CA THR A 547 25.94 14.63 -20.08
C THR A 547 24.42 14.63 -20.16
N VAL A 548 23.73 13.77 -19.39
CA VAL A 548 22.27 13.67 -19.34
C VAL A 548 21.72 14.82 -18.51
N SER A 549 21.03 15.78 -19.14
CA SER A 549 20.55 16.99 -18.47
C SER A 549 19.05 17.01 -18.16
N SER A 550 18.37 15.86 -18.20
CA SER A 550 16.96 15.71 -17.82
C SER A 550 16.76 14.85 -16.57
N LEU A 551 17.74 14.03 -16.18
CA LEU A 551 17.57 13.03 -15.13
C LEU A 551 17.59 13.69 -13.74
N GLU A 552 16.51 13.51 -12.99
CA GLU A 552 16.28 13.96 -11.61
C GLU A 552 16.38 12.83 -10.59
N GLU A 553 16.10 11.58 -10.97
CA GLU A 553 16.16 10.40 -10.09
C GLU A 553 16.93 9.27 -10.77
N LEU A 554 17.91 8.72 -10.05
CA LEU A 554 18.69 7.56 -10.45
C LEU A 554 18.69 6.52 -9.33
N ASP A 555 18.09 5.37 -9.61
CA ASP A 555 18.01 4.24 -8.69
C ASP A 555 18.82 3.05 -9.21
N LEU A 556 19.94 2.80 -8.54
CA LEU A 556 20.92 1.74 -8.81
C LEU A 556 20.97 0.72 -7.69
N GLU A 557 20.00 0.65 -6.79
CA GLU A 557 20.01 -0.26 -5.64
C GLU A 557 20.33 -1.72 -6.03
N SER A 558 21.10 -2.46 -5.23
CA SER A 558 21.35 -3.91 -5.45
C SER A 558 21.91 -4.23 -6.86
N ASN A 559 23.00 -3.58 -7.26
CA ASN A 559 23.64 -3.80 -8.57
C ASN A 559 25.12 -4.14 -8.52
N ASP A 560 25.71 -4.29 -7.33
CA ASP A 560 27.12 -4.64 -7.13
C ASP A 560 28.08 -3.70 -7.89
N ILE A 561 27.74 -2.40 -7.98
CA ILE A 561 28.50 -1.43 -8.81
C ILE A 561 29.95 -1.24 -8.34
N CYS A 562 30.26 -1.58 -7.08
CA CYS A 562 31.62 -1.61 -6.55
C CYS A 562 32.24 -3.03 -6.46
N GLY A 563 31.57 -4.02 -7.05
CA GLY A 563 31.90 -5.44 -6.98
C GLY A 563 31.25 -6.13 -5.79
N ASP A 564 31.25 -7.47 -5.81
CA ASP A 564 30.90 -8.32 -4.65
C ASP A 564 31.91 -8.11 -3.50
N VAL A 565 31.55 -8.49 -2.27
CA VAL A 565 32.40 -8.42 -1.08
C VAL A 565 33.72 -9.18 -1.27
N ALA A 566 33.69 -10.29 -2.02
CA ALA A 566 34.85 -11.10 -2.38
C ALA A 566 35.67 -10.57 -3.57
N ALA A 567 35.15 -9.61 -4.33
CA ALA A 567 35.82 -9.01 -5.49
C ALA A 567 36.72 -7.83 -5.05
N PRO A 568 37.74 -7.45 -5.86
CA PRO A 568 38.44 -6.20 -5.64
C PRO A 568 37.48 -5.01 -5.76
N HIS A 569 37.47 -4.13 -4.76
CA HIS A 569 36.59 -2.97 -4.70
C HIS A 569 36.96 -1.96 -5.80
N ASP A 570 36.03 -1.71 -6.73
CA ASP A 570 36.22 -0.88 -7.92
C ASP A 570 35.29 0.35 -7.84
N THR A 571 35.85 1.55 -7.88
CA THR A 571 35.10 2.80 -7.74
C THR A 571 34.77 3.47 -9.09
N THR A 572 35.06 2.81 -10.22
CA THR A 572 34.90 3.39 -11.57
C THR A 572 33.46 3.85 -11.84
N ALA A 573 32.46 3.03 -11.50
CA ALA A 573 31.05 3.38 -11.65
C ALA A 573 30.66 4.63 -10.83
N LEU A 574 31.18 4.73 -9.60
CA LEU A 574 30.96 5.89 -8.73
C LEU A 574 31.61 7.17 -9.28
N GLY A 575 32.75 7.04 -9.98
CA GLY A 575 33.39 8.16 -10.67
C GLY A 575 32.48 8.81 -11.73
N PHE A 576 31.67 8.01 -12.43
CA PHE A 576 30.67 8.53 -13.37
C PHE A 576 29.48 9.18 -12.67
N VAL A 577 29.00 8.62 -11.55
CA VAL A 577 27.95 9.26 -10.72
C VAL A 577 28.45 10.61 -10.19
N ALA A 578 29.65 10.66 -9.62
CA ALA A 578 30.30 11.89 -9.18
C ALA A 578 30.41 12.91 -10.32
N ALA A 579 30.80 12.47 -11.53
CA ALA A 579 30.84 13.35 -12.69
C ALA A 579 29.47 13.97 -13.03
N ALA A 580 28.35 13.26 -12.85
CA ALA A 580 27.00 13.84 -13.02
C ALA A 580 26.59 14.80 -11.91
N LEU A 581 27.02 14.55 -10.67
CA LEU A 581 26.82 15.46 -9.54
C LEU A 581 27.62 16.77 -9.70
N TYR A 582 28.75 16.74 -10.40
CA TYR A 582 29.74 17.82 -10.46
C TYR A 582 29.99 18.44 -11.86
N SER A 583 29.29 18.02 -12.92
CA SER A 583 29.56 18.42 -14.31
C SER A 583 29.35 19.91 -14.64
N THR A 584 28.96 20.73 -13.65
CA THR A 584 28.88 22.19 -13.73
C THR A 584 30.18 22.83 -14.25
N ALA A 585 31.34 22.30 -13.84
CA ALA A 585 32.65 22.85 -14.14
C ALA A 585 33.08 22.75 -15.62
N MET A 586 32.48 21.83 -16.40
CA MET A 586 32.86 21.58 -17.80
C MET A 586 31.78 21.97 -18.81
N CYS A 587 30.50 21.95 -18.42
CA CYS A 587 29.38 22.04 -19.36
C CYS A 587 28.49 23.30 -19.21
N ASN A 588 28.78 24.21 -18.27
CA ASN A 588 27.94 25.40 -17.97
C ASN A 588 26.45 25.11 -17.68
N ARG A 589 26.10 23.86 -17.34
CA ARG A 589 24.74 23.44 -16.95
C ARG A 589 24.71 23.08 -15.47
N ARG A 590 23.58 23.29 -14.81
CA ARG A 590 23.37 22.84 -13.42
C ARG A 590 23.10 21.32 -13.39
N PRO A 591 23.51 20.61 -12.32
CA PRO A 591 23.20 19.20 -12.19
C PRO A 591 21.70 19.08 -11.89
N THR A 592 21.04 18.11 -12.53
CA THR A 592 19.59 17.89 -12.39
C THR A 592 19.26 16.80 -11.39
N LEU A 593 20.22 15.95 -11.02
CA LEU A 593 19.97 14.81 -10.14
C LEU A 593 19.63 15.29 -8.71
N ARG A 594 18.44 14.91 -8.24
CA ARG A 594 17.83 15.28 -6.95
C ARG A 594 17.67 14.09 -6.03
N VAL A 595 17.39 12.91 -6.58
CA VAL A 595 17.20 11.66 -5.85
C VAL A 595 18.25 10.65 -6.33
N LEU A 596 19.02 10.11 -5.41
CA LEU A 596 20.08 9.14 -5.70
C LEU A 596 19.97 7.94 -4.76
N ASN A 597 19.53 6.80 -5.29
CA ASN A 597 19.51 5.54 -4.55
C ASN A 597 20.70 4.67 -4.99
N LEU A 598 21.62 4.45 -4.05
CA LEU A 598 22.82 3.63 -4.16
C LEU A 598 22.82 2.52 -3.10
N ALA A 599 21.67 2.15 -2.55
CA ALA A 599 21.58 1.13 -1.52
C ALA A 599 22.13 -0.24 -2.00
N ASN A 600 22.71 -1.03 -1.10
CA ASN A 600 23.18 -2.39 -1.37
C ASN A 600 24.12 -2.50 -2.60
N ASN A 601 25.26 -1.80 -2.57
CA ASN A 601 26.18 -1.69 -3.70
C ASN A 601 27.67 -1.89 -3.32
N ASN A 602 27.95 -2.42 -2.12
CA ASN A 602 29.30 -2.60 -1.55
C ASN A 602 30.14 -1.30 -1.60
N ILE A 603 29.50 -0.14 -1.43
CA ILE A 603 30.19 1.15 -1.29
C ILE A 603 30.94 1.15 0.04
N ARG A 604 32.24 1.45 -0.03
CA ARG A 604 33.13 1.59 1.13
C ARG A 604 33.59 3.05 1.26
N SER A 605 34.33 3.37 2.31
CA SER A 605 34.96 4.69 2.50
C SER A 605 35.70 5.22 1.25
N SER A 606 36.43 4.36 0.54
CA SER A 606 37.07 4.68 -0.75
C SER A 606 36.08 5.08 -1.86
N GLY A 607 34.92 4.46 -1.91
CA GLY A 607 33.86 4.78 -2.86
C GLY A 607 33.14 6.07 -2.52
N LEU A 608 32.84 6.30 -1.24
CA LEU A 608 32.30 7.58 -0.78
C LEU A 608 33.26 8.76 -1.04
N ASN A 609 34.56 8.57 -0.84
CA ASN A 609 35.55 9.61 -1.15
C ASN A 609 35.61 9.95 -2.65
N VAL A 610 35.18 9.05 -3.55
CA VAL A 610 35.00 9.35 -4.98
C VAL A 610 33.69 10.09 -5.24
N LEU A 611 32.60 9.72 -4.56
CA LEU A 611 31.30 10.40 -4.67
C LEU A 611 31.29 11.81 -4.09
N PHE A 612 31.97 12.03 -2.96
CA PHE A 612 31.92 13.26 -2.17
C PHE A 612 33.34 13.73 -1.76
N PRO A 613 34.21 14.09 -2.72
CA PRO A 613 35.65 14.29 -2.48
C PRO A 613 36.01 15.58 -1.73
N SER A 614 35.14 16.61 -1.69
CA SER A 614 35.45 17.88 -1.02
C SER A 614 34.22 18.75 -0.77
N ALA A 615 34.07 19.26 0.45
CA ALA A 615 33.06 20.26 0.84
C ALA A 615 33.00 21.50 -0.07
N ALA A 616 34.12 21.90 -0.69
CA ALA A 616 34.18 23.12 -1.51
C ALA A 616 33.47 23.00 -2.88
N SER A 617 33.11 21.79 -3.31
CA SER A 617 32.56 21.51 -4.64
C SER A 617 31.43 20.48 -4.54
N MET A 618 30.40 20.75 -3.71
CA MET A 618 29.33 19.80 -3.42
C MET A 618 28.06 19.99 -4.28
N PRO A 619 27.22 18.95 -4.46
CA PRO A 619 26.13 19.00 -5.43
C PRO A 619 24.96 19.83 -4.89
N ILE A 620 24.62 20.89 -5.60
CA ILE A 620 23.55 21.84 -5.22
C ILE A 620 22.13 21.33 -5.46
N SER A 621 21.97 20.09 -5.94
CA SER A 621 20.69 19.54 -6.42
C SER A 621 20.17 18.35 -5.60
N LEU A 622 21.01 17.62 -4.86
CA LEU A 622 20.61 16.41 -4.14
C LEU A 622 19.72 16.73 -2.92
N VAL A 623 18.47 16.26 -2.99
CA VAL A 623 17.42 16.37 -1.97
C VAL A 623 17.30 15.08 -1.16
N ASP A 624 17.44 13.93 -1.81
CA ASP A 624 17.28 12.59 -1.21
C ASP A 624 18.45 11.70 -1.63
N VAL A 625 19.11 11.10 -0.64
CA VAL A 625 20.27 10.22 -0.85
C VAL A 625 20.09 8.96 0.01
N ASN A 626 19.93 7.82 -0.66
CA ASN A 626 19.92 6.51 0.00
C ASN A 626 21.25 5.77 -0.25
N LEU A 627 21.98 5.54 0.82
CA LEU A 627 23.27 4.84 0.89
C LEU A 627 23.17 3.59 1.77
N SER A 628 21.97 3.12 2.09
CA SER A 628 21.78 1.98 3.01
C SER A 628 22.36 0.66 2.51
N ARG A 629 22.58 -0.31 3.42
CA ARG A 629 23.08 -1.67 3.10
C ARG A 629 24.43 -1.66 2.37
N ASN A 630 25.26 -0.65 2.60
CA ASN A 630 26.63 -0.60 2.08
C ASN A 630 27.62 -0.94 3.21
N ASN A 631 28.92 -0.84 2.96
CA ASN A 631 29.97 -1.15 3.95
C ASN A 631 30.84 0.09 4.17
N ILE A 632 30.16 1.19 4.48
CA ILE A 632 30.74 2.55 4.55
C ILE A 632 31.72 2.69 5.72
N ASP A 633 31.48 1.98 6.82
CA ASP A 633 32.24 2.08 8.08
C ASP A 633 32.29 3.55 8.58
N ASN A 634 33.38 3.97 9.22
CA ASN A 634 33.55 5.33 9.75
C ASN A 634 34.13 6.30 8.70
N ALA A 635 33.49 6.45 7.54
CA ALA A 635 33.92 7.35 6.45
C ALA A 635 33.63 8.84 6.72
N VAL A 636 34.32 9.41 7.73
CA VAL A 636 34.07 10.75 8.31
C VAL A 636 33.95 11.87 7.28
N ASP A 637 34.98 12.05 6.44
CA ASP A 637 35.12 13.26 5.63
C ASP A 637 34.03 13.35 4.56
N ALA A 638 33.81 12.29 3.78
CA ALA A 638 32.82 12.26 2.70
C ALA A 638 31.37 12.44 3.18
N LEU A 639 30.98 11.78 4.28
CA LEU A 639 29.65 11.96 4.87
C LEU A 639 29.47 13.39 5.42
N THR A 640 30.49 13.90 6.12
CA THR A 640 30.50 15.28 6.60
C THR A 640 30.41 16.29 5.44
N HIS A 641 31.13 16.07 4.34
CA HIS A 641 31.08 16.92 3.14
C HIS A 641 29.68 16.94 2.50
N LEU A 642 29.01 15.79 2.40
CA LEU A 642 27.62 15.69 1.91
C LEU A 642 26.66 16.55 2.73
N MET A 643 26.78 16.48 4.06
CA MET A 643 25.84 17.14 4.97
C MET A 643 26.13 18.63 5.14
N ILE A 644 27.39 19.07 5.30
CA ILE A 644 27.73 20.50 5.48
C ILE A 644 27.31 21.34 4.27
N SER A 645 27.47 20.80 3.05
CA SER A 645 27.53 21.63 1.84
C SER A 645 26.43 21.36 0.82
N SER A 646 25.47 20.46 1.09
CA SER A 646 24.22 20.41 0.31
C SER A 646 23.18 21.39 0.89
N PRO A 647 22.78 22.43 0.14
CA PRO A 647 21.80 23.42 0.59
C PRO A 647 20.35 22.96 0.45
N VAL A 648 20.10 21.74 -0.05
CA VAL A 648 18.76 21.21 -0.35
C VAL A 648 18.55 19.75 0.10
N LEU A 649 19.54 19.12 0.73
CA LEU A 649 19.42 17.76 1.26
C LEU A 649 18.37 17.73 2.38
N GLN A 650 17.29 17.00 2.15
CA GLN A 650 16.17 16.82 3.08
C GLN A 650 16.16 15.41 3.68
N ARG A 651 16.58 14.38 2.92
CA ARG A 651 16.57 12.98 3.37
C ARG A 651 17.95 12.33 3.15
N LEU A 652 18.45 11.66 4.19
CA LEU A 652 19.68 10.86 4.13
C LEU A 652 19.47 9.51 4.81
N THR A 653 19.58 8.42 4.05
CA THR A 653 19.46 7.06 4.57
C THR A 653 20.83 6.37 4.60
N LEU A 654 21.31 6.09 5.81
CA LEU A 654 22.58 5.41 6.11
C LEU A 654 22.34 4.08 6.86
N ALA A 655 21.15 3.51 6.80
CA ALA A 655 20.81 2.25 7.47
C ALA A 655 21.74 1.09 7.04
N HIS A 656 22.06 0.13 7.92
CA HIS A 656 22.93 -1.02 7.60
C HIS A 656 24.27 -0.63 6.95
N ASN A 657 25.12 0.14 7.63
CA ASN A 657 26.42 0.60 7.09
C ASN A 657 27.66 0.31 7.95
N ALA A 658 27.48 -0.40 9.07
CA ALA A 658 28.52 -0.69 10.05
C ALA A 658 29.21 0.57 10.62
N ILE A 659 28.52 1.72 10.66
CA ILE A 659 29.02 2.94 11.30
C ILE A 659 29.12 2.67 12.81
N THR A 660 30.32 2.79 13.39
CA THR A 660 30.54 2.52 14.82
C THR A 660 30.68 3.80 15.65
N ASP A 661 31.21 4.90 15.10
CA ASP A 661 31.41 6.15 15.86
C ASP A 661 30.38 7.22 15.48
N ALA A 662 29.63 7.71 16.47
CA ALA A 662 28.71 8.83 16.31
C ALA A 662 29.40 10.16 15.93
N SER A 663 30.71 10.33 16.19
CA SER A 663 31.44 11.54 15.80
C SER A 663 31.49 11.77 14.29
N VAL A 664 31.34 10.71 13.50
CA VAL A 664 31.32 10.69 12.03
C VAL A 664 30.23 11.59 11.45
N VAL A 665 29.06 11.63 12.09
CA VAL A 665 27.86 12.33 11.61
C VAL A 665 27.61 13.67 12.32
N VAL A 666 28.07 13.83 13.57
CA VAL A 666 27.84 15.02 14.40
C VAL A 666 28.18 16.35 13.69
N PRO A 667 29.37 16.56 13.08
CA PRO A 667 29.71 17.82 12.42
C PRO A 667 28.84 18.11 11.19
N GLY A 668 28.51 17.06 10.44
CA GLY A 668 27.64 17.12 9.26
C GLY A 668 26.23 17.56 9.62
N VAL A 669 25.59 16.86 10.54
CA VAL A 669 24.23 17.20 11.03
C VAL A 669 24.23 18.60 11.66
N SER A 670 25.23 18.96 12.48
CA SER A 670 25.29 20.27 13.16
C SER A 670 25.31 21.47 12.20
N SER A 671 25.85 21.28 11.01
CA SER A 671 26.08 22.35 10.02
C SER A 671 24.97 22.41 8.97
N ASN A 672 24.30 21.29 8.71
CA ASN A 672 23.13 21.28 7.86
C ASN A 672 21.94 21.98 8.57
N THR A 673 21.05 22.60 7.80
CA THR A 673 19.84 23.25 8.33
C THR A 673 18.58 22.90 7.54
N TYR A 674 18.67 21.96 6.59
CA TYR A 674 17.62 21.56 5.64
C TYR A 674 17.21 20.09 5.80
N LEU A 675 18.07 19.27 6.40
CA LEU A 675 17.85 17.85 6.66
C LEU A 675 16.61 17.68 7.56
N ALA A 676 15.59 17.03 7.00
CA ALA A 676 14.32 16.73 7.63
C ALA A 676 14.28 15.29 8.14
N GLU A 677 14.98 14.37 7.47
CA GLU A 677 14.94 12.94 7.77
C GLU A 677 16.34 12.32 7.74
N LEU A 678 16.70 11.61 8.82
CA LEU A 678 17.97 10.90 8.94
C LEU A 678 17.75 9.48 9.44
N ASP A 679 18.09 8.50 8.61
CA ASP A 679 18.05 7.09 9.00
C ASP A 679 19.46 6.57 9.26
N LEU A 680 19.74 6.20 10.51
CA LEU A 680 20.98 5.58 10.98
C LEU A 680 20.74 4.15 11.51
N SER A 681 19.62 3.51 11.18
CA SER A 681 19.25 2.21 11.73
C SER A 681 20.21 1.07 11.36
N HIS A 682 20.24 0.00 12.15
CA HIS A 682 21.11 -1.17 11.89
C HIS A 682 22.59 -0.81 11.72
N ASN A 683 23.09 0.12 12.54
CA ASN A 683 24.50 0.47 12.67
C ASN A 683 25.00 0.03 14.07
N LEU A 684 26.14 0.53 14.53
CA LEU A 684 26.77 0.13 15.79
C LEU A 684 27.12 1.35 16.67
N LEU A 685 26.37 2.45 16.53
CA LEU A 685 26.65 3.74 17.17
C LEU A 685 26.63 3.70 18.71
N GLY A 686 26.01 2.69 19.31
CA GLY A 686 25.98 2.47 20.76
C GLY A 686 26.94 1.38 21.27
N SER A 687 27.56 0.60 20.38
CA SER A 687 28.30 -0.59 20.78
C SER A 687 29.62 -0.21 21.46
N ARG A 688 29.83 -0.62 22.72
CA ARG A 688 31.10 -0.43 23.46
C ARG A 688 31.92 -1.73 23.51
N LYS A 689 31.52 -2.72 22.71
CA LYS A 689 32.22 -4.00 22.52
C LYS A 689 33.62 -3.73 21.92
N PRO A 690 34.71 -4.34 22.43
CA PRO A 690 36.09 -4.08 21.95
C PRO A 690 36.36 -4.40 20.47
N GLN A 691 35.40 -5.00 19.77
CA GLN A 691 35.44 -5.29 18.34
C GLN A 691 35.08 -4.08 17.47
N TYR A 692 34.34 -3.12 18.03
CA TYR A 692 33.73 -2.00 17.30
C TYR A 692 34.06 -0.62 17.89
N CYS A 693 34.55 -0.58 19.13
CA CYS A 693 34.86 0.63 19.88
C CYS A 693 36.25 0.56 20.54
N GLU A 694 37.10 1.55 20.26
CA GLU A 694 38.44 1.68 20.86
C GLU A 694 38.41 2.39 22.23
N ASP A 695 37.56 3.42 22.39
CA ASP A 695 37.37 4.16 23.64
C ASP A 695 35.87 4.22 24.01
N PRO A 696 35.41 3.32 24.91
CA PRO A 696 34.03 3.29 25.40
C PRO A 696 33.55 4.58 26.07
N GLN A 697 34.43 5.46 26.55
CA GLN A 697 34.05 6.73 27.16
C GLN A 697 33.92 7.85 26.12
N ALA A 698 34.76 7.84 25.07
CA ALA A 698 34.56 8.68 23.91
C ALA A 698 33.24 8.34 23.19
N GLN A 699 32.90 7.05 23.07
CA GLN A 699 31.65 6.59 22.47
C GLN A 699 30.42 7.22 23.13
N ILE A 700 30.29 7.07 24.46
CA ILE A 700 29.20 7.66 25.26
C ILE A 700 29.09 9.17 25.00
N LYS A 701 30.23 9.88 25.00
CA LYS A 701 30.30 11.32 24.76
C LYS A 701 29.95 11.73 23.32
N ASN A 702 30.22 10.87 22.34
CA ASN A 702 29.87 11.12 20.95
C ASN A 702 28.37 10.88 20.71
N VAL A 703 27.77 9.88 21.36
CA VAL A 703 26.30 9.68 21.39
C VAL A 703 25.61 10.85 22.10
N GLU A 704 26.18 11.36 23.21
CA GLU A 704 25.67 12.56 23.89
C GLU A 704 25.63 13.79 22.96
N ARG A 705 26.73 14.05 22.25
CA ARG A 705 26.80 15.12 21.24
C ARG A 705 25.82 14.93 20.10
N LEU A 706 25.57 13.69 19.67
CA LEU A 706 24.62 13.39 18.60
C LEU A 706 23.18 13.73 19.00
N VAL A 707 22.79 13.36 20.22
CA VAL A 707 21.48 13.71 20.80
C VAL A 707 21.33 15.23 20.99
N ASP A 708 22.38 15.90 21.48
CA ASP A 708 22.39 17.37 21.61
C ASP A 708 22.16 18.07 20.27
N VAL A 709 22.77 17.56 19.19
CA VAL A 709 22.60 18.10 17.85
C VAL A 709 21.19 17.84 17.31
N PHE A 710 20.65 16.62 17.44
CA PHE A 710 19.29 16.31 16.98
C PHE A 710 18.22 17.18 17.67
N ASN A 711 18.34 17.38 18.98
CA ASN A 711 17.42 18.23 19.74
C ASN A 711 17.44 19.71 19.34
N ASN A 712 18.57 20.20 18.83
CA ASN A 712 18.74 21.62 18.47
C ASN A 712 18.69 21.87 16.94
N HIS A 713 18.53 20.83 16.12
CA HIS A 713 18.54 20.95 14.67
C HIS A 713 17.28 21.69 14.15
N PRO A 714 17.41 22.74 13.34
CA PRO A 714 16.30 23.66 13.03
C PRO A 714 15.22 23.07 12.12
N SER A 715 15.49 21.94 11.46
CA SER A 715 14.61 21.35 10.45
C SER A 715 14.47 19.82 10.54
N LEU A 716 15.12 19.14 11.49
CA LEU A 716 15.11 17.67 11.56
C LEU A 716 13.79 17.25 12.20
N GLU A 717 12.99 16.48 11.46
CA GLU A 717 11.68 15.99 11.87
C GLU A 717 11.75 14.50 12.24
N ASP A 718 12.44 13.68 11.45
CA ASP A 718 12.44 12.22 11.61
C ASP A 718 13.85 11.66 11.83
N VAL A 719 14.02 10.82 12.86
CA VAL A 719 15.30 10.18 13.22
C VAL A 719 15.12 8.68 13.48
N ASN A 720 15.75 7.85 12.65
CA ASN A 720 15.87 6.41 12.89
C ASN A 720 17.20 6.07 13.56
N LEU A 721 17.11 5.53 14.77
CA LEU A 721 18.23 5.04 15.59
C LEU A 721 18.00 3.59 16.03
N SER A 722 17.09 2.88 15.36
CA SER A 722 16.80 1.48 15.68
C SER A 722 18.00 0.56 15.41
N PHE A 723 18.14 -0.53 16.16
CA PHE A 723 19.20 -1.53 16.02
C PHE A 723 20.61 -0.92 15.95
N ASN A 724 21.00 -0.16 16.97
CA ASN A 724 22.30 0.52 17.02
C ASN A 724 23.23 0.02 18.13
N ASP A 725 22.90 -1.11 18.75
CA ASP A 725 23.65 -1.69 19.87
C ASP A 725 23.74 -0.74 21.09
N PHE A 726 22.72 0.11 21.33
CA PHE A 726 22.73 1.03 22.47
C PHE A 726 22.63 0.28 23.82
N GLU A 727 23.75 0.28 24.54
CA GLU A 727 23.90 -0.24 25.90
C GLU A 727 23.22 0.63 26.98
N ASP A 728 23.11 0.09 28.20
CA ASP A 728 22.44 0.72 29.36
C ASP A 728 22.92 2.14 29.70
N VAL A 729 24.20 2.43 29.50
CA VAL A 729 24.80 3.76 29.71
C VAL A 729 24.24 4.84 28.77
N HIS A 730 23.64 4.46 27.64
CA HIS A 730 23.06 5.39 26.67
C HIS A 730 21.59 5.72 26.95
N GLY A 731 20.89 4.92 27.77
CA GLY A 731 19.47 5.14 28.09
C GLY A 731 19.17 6.57 28.59
N PRO A 732 19.87 7.08 29.62
CA PRO A 732 19.69 8.44 30.12
C PRO A 732 20.06 9.54 29.10
N ILE A 733 20.96 9.24 28.16
CA ILE A 733 21.35 10.18 27.09
C ILE A 733 20.25 10.26 26.05
N LEU A 734 19.76 9.11 25.57
CA LEU A 734 18.66 9.01 24.61
C LEU A 734 17.35 9.56 25.17
N ALA A 735 17.14 9.50 26.50
CA ALA A 735 15.98 10.10 27.15
C ALA A 735 15.84 11.61 26.88
N ARG A 736 16.96 12.31 26.71
CA ARG A 736 17.00 13.74 26.37
C ARG A 736 16.35 14.03 25.01
N LEU A 737 16.22 13.06 24.10
CA LEU A 737 15.46 13.22 22.85
C LEU A 737 13.95 13.42 23.08
N CYS A 738 13.43 13.04 24.26
CA CYS A 738 12.02 13.16 24.61
C CYS A 738 11.72 14.36 25.52
N GLU A 739 12.75 15.01 26.07
CA GLU A 739 12.62 16.13 27.03
C GLU A 739 12.60 17.49 26.30
N ASP A 740 11.79 18.44 26.78
CA ASP A 740 11.83 19.82 26.31
C ASP A 740 12.70 20.72 27.20
N HIS A 741 13.94 20.91 26.76
CA HIS A 741 14.90 21.84 27.38
C HIS A 741 14.81 23.27 26.81
N GLY A 742 13.62 23.70 26.39
CA GLY A 742 13.45 24.91 25.58
C GLY A 742 14.03 24.73 24.17
N SER A 743 13.88 23.53 23.63
CA SER A 743 14.53 23.11 22.40
C SER A 743 13.94 23.81 21.17
N LYS A 744 14.79 24.16 20.20
CA LYS A 744 14.35 24.72 18.90
C LYS A 744 14.11 23.64 17.83
N GLY A 745 14.27 22.38 18.19
CA GLY A 745 14.16 21.25 17.28
C GLY A 745 12.75 21.06 16.74
N LYS A 746 12.65 20.50 15.53
CA LYS A 746 11.38 20.13 14.89
C LYS A 746 11.10 18.63 14.93
N LEU A 747 11.75 17.88 15.81
CA LEU A 747 11.60 16.42 15.89
C LEU A 747 10.14 16.05 16.12
N ARG A 748 9.59 15.28 15.18
CA ARG A 748 8.25 14.69 15.17
C ARG A 748 8.29 13.19 15.36
N ARG A 749 9.29 12.49 14.80
CA ARG A 749 9.31 11.01 14.75
C ARG A 749 10.65 10.46 15.22
N ILE A 750 10.61 9.59 16.22
CA ILE A 750 11.79 9.01 16.87
C ILE A 750 11.62 7.49 16.92
N ASN A 751 12.62 6.75 16.44
CA ASN A 751 12.65 5.29 16.51
C ASN A 751 13.96 4.79 17.14
N LEU A 752 13.83 4.12 18.29
CA LEU A 752 14.88 3.55 19.14
C LEU A 752 14.73 2.03 19.29
N CYS A 753 13.90 1.39 18.49
CA CYS A 753 13.65 -0.06 18.57
C CYS A 753 14.91 -0.92 18.34
N GLY A 754 14.85 -2.19 18.73
CA GLY A 754 15.96 -3.16 18.58
C GLY A 754 17.17 -2.93 19.50
N ASN A 755 17.12 -1.91 20.37
CA ASN A 755 18.19 -1.58 21.32
C ASN A 755 17.92 -2.20 22.71
N HIS A 756 18.00 -3.53 22.77
CA HIS A 756 17.51 -4.32 23.92
C HIS A 756 18.28 -4.15 25.24
N GLU A 757 19.44 -3.47 25.23
CA GLU A 757 20.27 -3.24 26.43
C GLU A 757 19.92 -1.92 27.16
N ILE A 758 19.04 -1.07 26.62
CA ILE A 758 18.52 0.15 27.28
C ILE A 758 17.58 -0.23 28.44
N LYS A 759 17.87 0.19 29.67
CA LYS A 759 17.07 -0.19 30.86
C LYS A 759 15.62 0.30 30.81
N GLN A 760 14.70 -0.53 31.31
CA GLN A 760 13.28 -0.20 31.46
C GLN A 760 13.01 1.09 32.25
N CYS A 761 13.88 1.49 33.19
CA CYS A 761 13.73 2.77 33.89
C CYS A 761 13.89 3.97 32.94
N ASP A 762 14.78 3.88 31.96
CA ASP A 762 15.04 4.95 31.00
C ASP A 762 13.96 5.01 29.93
N ILE A 763 13.43 3.84 29.51
CA ILE A 763 12.22 3.73 28.68
C ILE A 763 11.03 4.41 29.37
N ASN A 764 10.83 4.13 30.66
CA ASN A 764 9.77 4.78 31.45
C ASN A 764 10.01 6.30 31.60
N ASN A 765 11.26 6.78 31.61
CA ASN A 765 11.55 8.21 31.65
C ASN A 765 11.28 8.88 30.29
N MET A 766 11.68 8.24 29.18
CA MET A 766 11.38 8.69 27.80
C MET A 766 9.88 8.90 27.60
N VAL A 767 9.06 7.85 27.85
CA VAL A 767 7.60 7.92 27.66
C VAL A 767 6.99 9.02 28.53
N ARG A 768 7.42 9.16 29.79
CA ARG A 768 6.94 10.23 30.70
C ARG A 768 7.34 11.64 30.26
N ALA A 769 8.41 11.80 29.47
CA ALA A 769 8.86 13.09 28.96
C ALA A 769 8.11 13.53 27.70
N LEU A 770 7.60 12.60 26.87
CA LEU A 770 6.92 12.89 25.59
C LEU A 770 5.86 14.02 25.66
N PRO A 771 4.97 14.13 26.67
CA PRO A 771 3.97 15.21 26.72
C PRO A 771 4.56 16.60 26.91
N GLN A 772 5.81 16.70 27.39
CA GLN A 772 6.52 17.96 27.59
C GLN A 772 7.08 18.49 26.25
N LYS A 773 7.32 17.59 25.28
CA LYS A 773 7.91 17.93 23.98
C LYS A 773 6.83 18.11 22.92
N SER A 774 6.53 19.37 22.61
CA SER A 774 5.50 19.72 21.63
C SER A 774 5.81 19.18 20.23
N GLY A 775 4.84 18.51 19.60
CA GLY A 775 4.91 18.14 18.19
C GLY A 775 5.48 16.75 17.88
N ILE A 776 5.77 15.93 18.89
CA ILE A 776 6.05 14.51 18.67
C ILE A 776 4.76 13.83 18.15
N GLU A 777 4.90 13.18 17.00
CA GLU A 777 3.87 12.41 16.29
C GLU A 777 4.08 10.91 16.43
N VAL A 778 5.34 10.44 16.46
CA VAL A 778 5.65 9.00 16.49
C VAL A 778 6.82 8.71 17.44
N PHE A 779 6.63 7.77 18.35
CA PHE A 779 7.70 7.29 19.23
C PHE A 779 7.76 5.75 19.29
N TYR A 780 8.85 5.16 18.83
CA TYR A 780 9.09 3.72 18.87
C TYR A 780 10.32 3.38 19.72
N ILE A 781 10.20 2.38 20.59
CA ILE A 781 11.31 1.82 21.36
C ILE A 781 11.05 0.34 21.68
N SER A 782 12.10 -0.46 21.80
CA SER A 782 11.96 -1.85 22.24
C SER A 782 12.17 -1.94 23.75
N SER A 783 11.26 -2.61 24.44
CA SER A 783 11.43 -2.96 25.84
C SER A 783 12.47 -4.08 26.02
N THR A 784 13.05 -4.17 27.22
CA THR A 784 14.12 -5.14 27.56
C THR A 784 13.65 -6.60 27.66
N TYR A 785 12.37 -6.88 27.38
CA TYR A 785 11.78 -8.19 27.63
C TYR A 785 12.15 -9.18 26.53
N PRO A 786 12.68 -10.37 26.87
CA PRO A 786 13.12 -11.33 25.86
C PRO A 786 11.94 -11.84 25.03
N ALA A 787 12.15 -11.94 23.72
CA ALA A 787 11.24 -12.66 22.83
C ALA A 787 11.38 -14.17 23.08
N THR A 788 10.26 -14.84 23.39
CA THR A 788 10.19 -16.30 23.39
C THR A 788 9.90 -16.80 21.98
N THR A 789 10.94 -17.17 21.24
CA THR A 789 10.81 -17.91 19.97
C THR A 789 10.75 -19.41 20.23
N THR A 790 9.54 -19.96 20.31
CA THR A 790 9.35 -21.41 20.17
C THR A 790 9.52 -21.82 18.71
N SER A 791 10.28 -22.89 18.50
CA SER A 791 10.59 -23.56 17.21
C SER A 791 11.24 -22.72 16.10
N GLY A 792 12.59 -22.76 16.04
CA GLY A 792 13.26 -22.93 14.74
C GLY A 792 14.08 -21.79 14.13
N GLY A 793 14.97 -21.10 14.88
CA GLY A 793 15.92 -20.16 14.26
C GLY A 793 16.61 -19.17 15.21
N VAL A 794 17.60 -19.66 15.97
CA VAL A 794 18.57 -18.95 16.84
C VAL A 794 18.58 -17.40 16.84
N ILE A 795 18.23 -16.79 17.99
CA ILE A 795 18.79 -15.50 18.46
C ILE A 795 18.96 -15.54 19.99
N PHE A 796 20.19 -15.33 20.49
CA PHE A 796 20.62 -14.87 21.83
C PHE A 796 22.15 -14.65 21.75
N PRO A 797 22.83 -13.81 22.57
CA PRO A 797 22.44 -13.15 23.84
C PRO A 797 22.50 -11.60 23.72
N VAL A 798 22.52 -10.72 24.74
CA VAL A 798 22.74 -10.84 26.21
C VAL A 798 21.83 -9.88 27.01
N GLY A 799 21.37 -10.37 28.16
CA GLY A 799 20.99 -9.58 29.35
C GLY A 799 20.89 -10.57 30.50
N ARG A 800 21.89 -10.62 31.41
CA ARG A 800 22.20 -11.87 32.14
C ARG A 800 21.15 -12.30 33.18
N ASP A 801 20.19 -11.45 33.49
CA ASP A 801 19.16 -11.70 34.51
C ASP A 801 17.77 -12.04 33.91
N ALA A 802 17.39 -11.45 32.77
CA ALA A 802 16.03 -11.54 32.21
C ALA A 802 15.61 -12.94 31.69
N ALA A 803 16.57 -13.85 31.49
CA ALA A 803 16.31 -15.24 31.10
C ALA A 803 15.81 -16.11 32.27
N LEU A 804 15.84 -15.61 33.51
CA LEU A 804 15.46 -16.34 34.73
C LEU A 804 14.11 -15.91 35.31
N ASP A 805 13.56 -14.76 34.90
CA ASP A 805 12.30 -14.22 35.42
C ASP A 805 11.07 -15.02 34.95
N ALA A 806 10.18 -15.33 35.89
CA ALA A 806 8.96 -16.08 35.63
C ALA A 806 7.95 -15.28 34.78
N PRO A 807 6.99 -15.94 34.10
CA PRO A 807 5.97 -15.24 33.31
C PRO A 807 5.21 -14.17 34.11
N THR A 808 4.93 -14.46 35.38
CA THR A 808 4.25 -13.59 36.34
C THR A 808 5.05 -12.32 36.67
N ASP A 809 6.39 -12.40 36.78
CA ASP A 809 7.23 -11.22 37.01
C ASP A 809 7.22 -10.28 35.80
N ARG A 810 7.19 -10.85 34.58
CA ARG A 810 7.12 -10.07 33.32
C ARG A 810 5.79 -9.33 33.18
N GLN A 811 4.68 -9.91 33.65
CA GLN A 811 3.37 -9.25 33.69
C GLN A 811 3.37 -8.06 34.66
N GLN A 812 3.93 -8.24 35.87
CA GLN A 812 4.01 -7.18 36.87
C GLN A 812 4.85 -5.98 36.40
N GLN A 813 5.84 -6.18 35.52
CA GLN A 813 6.69 -5.13 34.99
C GLN A 813 6.13 -4.40 33.74
N GLN A 814 5.26 -5.04 32.94
CA GLN A 814 4.64 -4.39 31.77
C GLN A 814 3.43 -3.51 32.12
N ILE A 815 2.67 -3.83 33.17
CA ILE A 815 1.49 -3.05 33.59
C ILE A 815 1.82 -1.58 33.93
N PRO A 816 2.92 -1.24 34.65
CA PRO A 816 3.32 0.14 34.88
C PRO A 816 3.63 0.93 33.60
N LEU A 817 4.27 0.31 32.61
CA LEU A 817 4.57 0.94 31.32
C LEU A 817 3.26 1.19 30.54
N LEU A 818 2.35 0.22 30.52
CA LEU A 818 1.04 0.37 29.87
C LEU A 818 0.23 1.54 30.46
N LYS A 819 0.19 1.67 31.79
CA LYS A 819 -0.46 2.81 32.46
C LYS A 819 0.19 4.15 32.12
N LEU A 820 1.53 4.17 32.07
CA LEU A 820 2.27 5.38 31.70
C LEU A 820 2.02 5.78 30.24
N MET A 821 1.95 4.82 29.31
CA MET A 821 1.61 5.08 27.91
C MET A 821 0.20 5.65 27.78
N HIS A 822 -0.77 5.11 28.52
CA HIS A 822 -2.14 5.64 28.59
C HIS A 822 -2.18 7.10 29.08
N GLU A 823 -1.52 7.40 30.21
CA GLU A 823 -1.38 8.78 30.71
C GLU A 823 -0.71 9.72 29.68
N THR A 824 0.30 9.23 28.98
CA THR A 824 1.12 9.97 28.01
C THR A 824 0.33 10.34 26.76
N VAL A 825 -0.39 9.38 26.16
CA VAL A 825 -1.19 9.58 24.95
C VAL A 825 -2.31 10.61 25.19
N HIS A 826 -2.95 10.56 26.36
CA HIS A 826 -3.95 11.57 26.75
C HIS A 826 -3.37 12.97 26.95
N GLN A 827 -2.10 13.10 27.33
CA GLN A 827 -1.44 14.39 27.56
C GLN A 827 -0.74 14.94 26.31
N CYS A 828 -0.62 14.16 25.23
CA CYS A 828 0.09 14.53 24.01
C CYS A 828 -0.81 14.42 22.75
N PRO A 829 -1.63 15.44 22.44
CA PRO A 829 -2.56 15.41 21.29
C PRO A 829 -1.88 15.37 19.91
N SER A 830 -0.56 15.63 19.83
CA SER A 830 0.19 15.48 18.58
C SER A 830 0.58 14.03 18.30
N LEU A 831 0.57 13.15 19.31
CA LEU A 831 1.03 11.78 19.21
C LEU A 831 0.03 10.92 18.41
N LEU A 832 0.48 10.42 17.26
CA LEU A 832 -0.30 9.63 16.31
C LEU A 832 -0.03 8.12 16.46
N ASP A 833 1.19 7.75 16.86
CA ASP A 833 1.56 6.35 17.12
C ASP A 833 2.64 6.23 18.21
N ILE A 834 2.55 5.17 19.01
CA ILE A 834 3.54 4.81 20.02
C ILE A 834 3.68 3.30 20.12
N ASN A 835 4.90 2.78 20.06
CA ASN A 835 5.19 1.36 20.23
C ASN A 835 6.36 1.17 21.20
N CYS A 836 6.12 0.41 22.27
CA CYS A 836 7.10 0.06 23.30
C CYS A 836 7.39 -1.46 23.37
N ASP A 837 7.05 -2.21 22.31
CA ASP A 837 7.07 -3.68 22.22
C ASP A 837 6.31 -4.39 23.36
N LEU A 838 5.13 -3.88 23.72
CA LEU A 838 4.22 -4.54 24.67
C LEU A 838 3.81 -5.92 24.15
N GLN A 839 4.00 -6.97 24.96
CA GLN A 839 3.73 -8.35 24.55
C GLN A 839 2.29 -8.78 24.89
N ARG A 840 1.65 -9.54 24.01
CA ARG A 840 0.30 -10.11 24.27
C ARG A 840 0.19 -10.96 25.54
N SER A 841 1.31 -11.54 26.00
CA SER A 841 1.42 -12.28 27.26
C SER A 841 1.14 -11.44 28.51
N ALA A 842 1.27 -10.11 28.44
CA ALA A 842 0.94 -9.19 29.53
C ALA A 842 -0.58 -9.02 29.76
N MET A 843 -1.42 -9.48 28.83
CA MET A 843 -2.88 -9.29 28.88
C MET A 843 -3.65 -10.51 29.42
N LYS A 844 -2.99 -11.64 29.67
CA LYS A 844 -3.63 -12.84 30.23
C LYS A 844 -3.40 -12.92 31.74
N SER A 845 -4.36 -12.53 32.56
CA SER A 845 -4.44 -13.10 33.91
C SER A 845 -4.49 -14.62 33.81
N GLU A 846 -3.75 -15.34 34.65
CA GLU A 846 -3.95 -16.78 34.79
C GLU A 846 -5.42 -17.04 35.10
N GLU A 847 -6.03 -18.02 34.41
CA GLU A 847 -7.39 -18.45 34.72
C GLU A 847 -7.42 -18.99 36.15
N SER A 848 -7.94 -18.19 37.09
CA SER A 848 -8.22 -18.69 38.43
C SER A 848 -9.27 -19.78 38.32
N ALA A 849 -8.99 -20.95 38.91
CA ALA A 849 -9.89 -22.09 38.87
C ALA A 849 -11.25 -21.81 39.58
N ASP A 850 -11.34 -20.73 40.36
CA ASP A 850 -12.58 -20.10 40.77
C ASP A 850 -12.99 -19.04 39.73
N GLY A 851 -14.15 -19.26 39.10
CA GLY A 851 -14.70 -18.44 38.02
C GLY A 851 -15.30 -17.11 38.48
N ASP A 852 -14.51 -16.29 39.18
CA ASP A 852 -14.82 -14.87 39.36
C ASP A 852 -14.23 -14.06 38.19
N ALA A 853 -14.96 -13.07 37.71
CA ALA A 853 -14.60 -12.32 36.51
C ALA A 853 -13.53 -11.25 36.82
N GLY A 854 -12.32 -11.70 37.12
CA GLY A 854 -11.14 -10.86 37.30
C GLY A 854 -10.98 -9.95 36.09
N ALA A 855 -11.21 -8.64 36.30
CA ALA A 855 -11.38 -7.72 35.19
C ALA A 855 -10.13 -7.64 34.30
N ASP A 856 -10.35 -7.75 32.99
CA ASP A 856 -9.34 -7.49 31.96
C ASP A 856 -9.00 -5.99 31.90
N VAL A 857 -8.23 -5.53 32.89
CA VAL A 857 -7.76 -4.15 32.99
C VAL A 857 -6.69 -3.87 31.91
N GLY A 858 -5.88 -4.86 31.56
CA GLY A 858 -4.85 -4.73 30.53
C GLY A 858 -5.43 -4.48 29.14
N GLY A 859 -6.37 -5.32 28.69
CA GLY A 859 -7.03 -5.18 27.40
C GLY A 859 -7.81 -3.87 27.28
N ARG A 860 -8.50 -3.45 28.34
CA ARG A 860 -9.22 -2.15 28.37
C ARG A 860 -8.28 -0.96 28.21
N THR A 861 -7.17 -0.90 28.95
CA THR A 861 -6.20 0.20 28.85
C THR A 861 -5.50 0.26 27.48
N VAL A 862 -5.22 -0.90 26.88
CA VAL A 862 -4.71 -0.98 25.49
C VAL A 862 -5.71 -0.39 24.50
N GLU A 863 -7.00 -0.71 24.66
CA GLU A 863 -8.05 -0.21 23.77
C GLU A 863 -8.27 1.30 23.93
N GLU A 864 -8.25 1.81 25.17
CA GLU A 864 -8.29 3.25 25.50
C GLU A 864 -7.11 4.02 24.85
N ILE A 865 -5.91 3.43 24.80
CA ILE A 865 -4.75 4.00 24.09
C ILE A 865 -5.01 4.11 22.58
N LYS A 866 -5.40 3.00 21.93
CA LYS A 866 -5.65 2.97 20.46
C LYS A 866 -6.66 4.03 20.04
N GLN A 867 -7.72 4.17 20.84
CA GLN A 867 -8.81 5.11 20.58
C GLN A 867 -8.35 6.57 20.64
N CYS A 868 -7.47 6.91 21.59
CA CYS A 868 -6.90 8.25 21.69
C CYS A 868 -5.93 8.57 20.54
N LEU A 869 -5.09 7.60 20.15
CA LEU A 869 -4.22 7.74 18.96
C LEU A 869 -5.03 7.94 17.67
N LEU A 870 -6.11 7.17 17.49
CA LEU A 870 -7.02 7.30 16.35
C LEU A 870 -7.71 8.67 16.33
N LEU A 871 -8.17 9.17 17.48
CA LEU A 871 -8.76 10.51 17.58
C LEU A 871 -7.73 11.61 17.25
N ASN A 872 -6.51 11.51 17.76
CA ASN A 872 -5.42 12.44 17.41
C ASN A 872 -5.16 12.44 15.89
N ALA A 873 -5.14 11.26 15.25
CA ALA A 873 -4.92 11.13 13.81
C ALA A 873 -6.10 11.65 12.95
N LEU A 874 -7.35 11.51 13.39
CA LEU A 874 -8.52 12.07 12.70
C LEU A 874 -8.63 13.59 12.85
N MET A 875 -8.15 14.16 13.96
CA MET A 875 -8.10 15.61 14.19
C MET A 875 -6.81 16.27 13.67
N ALA A 876 -5.81 15.49 13.29
CA ALA A 876 -4.58 16.01 12.72
C ALA A 876 -4.89 16.78 11.42
N PRO A 877 -4.26 17.95 11.18
CA PRO A 877 -4.42 18.64 9.91
C PRO A 877 -3.91 17.73 8.78
N GLN A 878 -4.75 17.51 7.78
CA GLN A 878 -4.38 16.82 6.54
C GLN A 878 -3.36 17.72 5.80
N VAL A 879 -2.09 17.32 5.80
CA VAL A 879 -0.95 18.07 5.19
C VAL A 879 -0.69 17.60 3.76
#